data_AF-A0A6L7UAE9-F1
#
_entry.id   AF-A0A6L7UAE9-F1
#
_cell.length_a   1.000
_cell.length_b   1.000
_cell.length_c   1.000
_cell.angle_alpha   90.00
_cell.angle_beta   90.00
_cell.angle_gamma   90.00
#
_symmetry.space_group_name_H-M   'P 1'
#
loop_
_entity.id
_entity.type
_entity.pdbx_description
1 polymer ?
#
loop_
_entity_poly.entity_id
_entity_poly.type
_entity_poly.pdbx_seq_one_letter_code
_entity_poly.pdbx_strand_id
1 'polypeptide(L)'
;MASLPFSLVARLPLPGDNVAIATRRLERGTEIATEQGTFALDATVLEGHRFAIEPIAAGKQLLSWQMPFGTAAVGIEPGQYVCNDGMLEALAGRAVQMDLPETPNFESEIPPFVLDAETFQPGEPVPVKPVPDTFMGYPRTGGRGSGTRNVILLLGTSSLAGGFVRALEAKLQADANTLDNVDAIVAVAHTEGAVPDPNNLELVLRTLAGFVIHPNAAAVLAVDHGTEPVNNRALAAWMADKGYPVGHVKHEFLSLSGTFEEDLDRAADTVRNWYPELAQTQRIAQPVSELKLALQCGGSDSFSGISGNPLAAWVAREIIRNGGGANLAETDELIGAEPYICNNVRDLATAREFLDTVEAFKARAARHGHSAEGNPSGGNKFRGLYNIFLKSIGAAMKRDPDVRLEHVLAYGQLMEEPGFCFMDSPGNDLESIAGQVASGCNIIFFVTGNGSITNFPFVPTVKIVTTTERFDLLQGDMDINAGRYLDGTPMDDLGRDLYARTLAVAGGERTVGEKAGHSQVQLWRNWALDSDDQAMVPPAPIQTGKAIQVVNGRGDLDFAFPGIRRGDRVLPRDMNLIVPTSLCSGQIAALAVRRLSNVLGAAGNFATVVHHEGCGASSGTSEELYARTLAGYVRHPQVRHCLLMEHGCEKTHNDFMRHVLEDIGGETDNLGWASVQLDGGIAPVLSKVEDWFRSRLESEPTVVPEIGSLDQLRIALGHVGGLSDSDQRILASLATTVTAHGGLVVVPANADWLSLIPEATDAGPTLAYAQQAAEHGLHLMDCPTVHWVETLSGLGATGPDLILVLVTGHPVQGHPFIPTVEFGLDPNASPDLDLALDPNLPVSEQVARILSVAEEVLSGSRKVRALQTGNIDFQITRGPTGISL
;
A
#
# COMPACT_ATOMS: atom_id res chain seq x y z
N MET A 1 40.57 -23.73 -13.46
CA MET A 1 39.49 -23.28 -14.38
C MET A 1 40.04 -22.09 -15.15
N ALA A 2 39.49 -21.70 -16.29
CA ALA A 2 39.92 -20.43 -16.91
C ALA A 2 39.37 -19.27 -16.07
N SER A 3 40.20 -18.28 -15.77
CA SER A 3 39.77 -17.09 -15.04
C SER A 3 38.76 -16.30 -15.88
N LEU A 4 37.74 -15.78 -15.21
CA LEU A 4 36.69 -14.98 -15.84
C LEU A 4 37.09 -13.50 -15.85
N PRO A 5 37.03 -12.79 -16.99
CA PRO A 5 37.26 -11.35 -17.03
C PRO A 5 36.26 -10.61 -16.13
N PHE A 6 36.75 -9.69 -15.30
CA PHE A 6 35.93 -8.88 -14.38
C PHE A 6 34.71 -8.25 -15.05
N SER A 7 34.90 -7.64 -16.22
CA SER A 7 33.84 -6.96 -16.98
C SER A 7 32.71 -7.87 -17.46
N LEU A 8 32.87 -9.20 -17.42
CA LEU A 8 31.81 -10.15 -17.77
C LEU A 8 30.98 -10.60 -16.57
N VAL A 9 31.45 -10.34 -15.34
CA VAL A 9 30.86 -10.94 -14.13
C VAL A 9 30.58 -9.95 -13.01
N ALA A 10 31.11 -8.73 -13.09
CA ALA A 10 30.95 -7.72 -12.07
C ALA A 10 30.98 -6.29 -12.62
N ARG A 11 30.51 -5.34 -11.80
CA ARG A 11 30.54 -3.90 -12.07
C ARG A 11 31.09 -3.15 -10.85
N LEU A 12 31.91 -2.13 -11.11
CA LEU A 12 32.18 -1.06 -10.16
C LEU A 12 31.28 0.12 -10.53
N PRO A 13 30.48 0.66 -9.59
CA PRO A 13 29.66 1.82 -9.87
C PRO A 13 30.46 3.04 -10.33
N LEU A 14 31.57 3.35 -9.65
CA LEU A 14 32.52 4.37 -10.08
C LEU A 14 33.98 3.88 -9.94
N PRO A 15 34.91 4.41 -10.76
CA PRO A 15 36.33 4.25 -10.48
C PRO A 15 36.67 4.76 -9.08
N GLY A 16 37.41 3.98 -8.29
CA GLY A 16 37.75 4.29 -6.89
C GLY A 16 36.92 3.52 -5.85
N ASP A 17 35.86 2.83 -6.27
CA ASP A 17 35.16 1.86 -5.40
C ASP A 17 36.05 0.64 -5.13
N ASN A 18 36.01 0.13 -3.89
CA ASN A 18 36.82 -1.00 -3.44
C ASN A 18 36.03 -2.33 -3.34
N VAL A 19 34.72 -2.28 -3.58
CA VAL A 19 33.84 -3.45 -3.68
C VAL A 19 33.09 -3.46 -5.01
N ALA A 20 32.98 -4.64 -5.61
CA ALA A 20 32.29 -4.84 -6.87
C ALA A 20 30.94 -5.53 -6.66
N ILE A 21 30.00 -5.27 -7.57
CA ILE A 21 28.68 -5.90 -7.62
C ILE A 21 28.72 -7.04 -8.64
N ALA A 22 28.38 -8.25 -8.22
CA ALA A 22 28.28 -9.39 -9.12
C ALA A 22 27.05 -9.25 -10.04
N THR A 23 27.21 -9.43 -11.35
CA THR A 23 26.12 -9.35 -12.34
C THR A 23 25.40 -10.68 -12.58
N ARG A 24 25.80 -11.72 -11.83
CA ARG A 24 25.20 -13.06 -11.85
C ARG A 24 25.65 -13.82 -10.62
N ARG A 25 25.04 -14.98 -10.35
CA ARG A 25 25.57 -15.92 -9.36
C ARG A 25 26.96 -16.42 -9.76
N LEU A 26 27.91 -16.35 -8.84
CA LEU A 26 29.30 -16.79 -8.99
C LEU A 26 29.62 -17.81 -7.90
N GLU A 27 30.01 -19.02 -8.26
CA GLU A 27 30.28 -20.07 -7.28
C GLU A 27 31.60 -19.86 -6.55
N ARG A 28 31.69 -20.38 -5.32
CA ARG A 28 32.93 -20.44 -4.54
C ARG A 28 34.09 -20.98 -5.39
N GLY A 29 35.26 -20.34 -5.28
CA GLY A 29 36.47 -20.71 -6.01
C GLY A 29 36.51 -20.22 -7.47
N THR A 30 35.51 -19.48 -7.94
CA THR A 30 35.57 -18.80 -9.24
C THR A 30 36.76 -17.83 -9.27
N GLU A 31 37.65 -17.98 -10.24
CA GLU A 31 38.79 -17.08 -10.45
C GLU A 31 38.36 -15.87 -11.29
N ILE A 32 38.57 -14.65 -10.78
CA ILE A 32 38.25 -13.39 -11.45
C ILE A 32 39.55 -12.69 -11.84
N ALA A 33 39.70 -12.38 -13.13
CA ALA A 33 40.83 -11.63 -13.67
C ALA A 33 40.49 -10.13 -13.77
N THR A 34 41.32 -9.31 -13.13
CA THR A 34 41.29 -7.84 -13.19
C THR A 34 42.56 -7.31 -13.85
N GLU A 35 42.64 -6.00 -14.09
CA GLU A 35 43.87 -5.36 -14.56
C GLU A 35 45.03 -5.46 -13.55
N GLN A 36 44.70 -5.61 -12.26
CA GLN A 36 45.65 -5.62 -11.15
C GLN A 36 46.11 -7.03 -10.74
N GLY A 37 45.44 -8.08 -11.24
CA GLY A 37 45.74 -9.47 -10.93
C GLY A 37 44.51 -10.38 -10.95
N THR A 38 44.71 -11.62 -10.51
CA THR A 38 43.65 -12.62 -10.38
C THR A 38 43.46 -12.99 -8.93
N PHE A 39 42.21 -13.10 -8.48
CA PHE A 39 41.83 -13.63 -7.17
C PHE A 39 40.69 -14.65 -7.31
N ALA A 40 40.47 -15.45 -6.28
CA ALA A 40 39.39 -16.44 -6.24
C ALA A 40 38.34 -16.05 -5.20
N LEU A 41 37.07 -16.32 -5.48
CA LEU A 41 35.98 -16.07 -4.52
C LEU A 41 36.04 -17.05 -3.34
N ASP A 42 35.92 -16.54 -2.11
CA ASP A 42 35.95 -17.36 -0.89
C ASP A 42 34.61 -18.06 -0.59
N ALA A 43 33.51 -17.53 -1.12
CA ALA A 43 32.16 -18.05 -1.02
C ALA A 43 31.41 -17.92 -2.36
N THR A 44 30.24 -18.52 -2.46
CA THR A 44 29.33 -18.26 -3.57
C THR A 44 28.76 -16.84 -3.41
N VAL A 45 28.84 -16.01 -4.45
CA VAL A 45 28.31 -14.63 -4.45
C VAL A 45 27.06 -14.60 -5.34
N LEU A 46 25.95 -14.12 -4.81
CA LEU A 46 24.69 -14.00 -5.56
C LEU A 46 24.72 -12.80 -6.50
N GLU A 47 23.86 -12.81 -7.51
CA GLU A 47 23.64 -11.61 -8.35
C GLU A 47 23.22 -10.41 -7.49
N GLY A 48 23.81 -9.24 -7.75
CA GLY A 48 23.62 -8.02 -7.00
C GLY A 48 24.46 -7.94 -5.72
N HIS A 49 25.02 -9.06 -5.24
CA HIS A 49 25.84 -9.08 -4.04
C HIS A 49 27.29 -8.71 -4.33
N ARG A 50 28.06 -8.45 -3.27
CA ARG A 50 29.32 -7.73 -3.35
C ARG A 50 30.50 -8.55 -2.85
N PHE A 51 31.65 -8.32 -3.47
CA PHE A 51 32.93 -8.86 -3.04
C PHE A 51 34.02 -7.78 -3.16
N ALA A 52 35.04 -7.86 -2.31
CA ALA A 52 36.17 -6.93 -2.35
C ALA A 52 37.03 -7.17 -3.60
N ILE A 53 37.52 -6.10 -4.22
CA ILE A 53 38.44 -6.19 -5.38
C ILE A 53 39.89 -5.87 -5.02
N GLU A 54 40.12 -5.30 -3.85
CA GLU A 54 41.42 -4.96 -3.29
C GLU A 54 41.42 -5.22 -1.77
N PRO A 55 42.58 -5.31 -1.10
CA PRO A 55 42.63 -5.49 0.35
C PRO A 55 42.05 -4.27 1.10
N ILE A 56 41.10 -4.51 2.00
CA ILE A 56 40.47 -3.50 2.86
C ILE A 56 40.86 -3.80 4.31
N ALA A 57 41.69 -2.96 4.91
CA ALA A 57 42.11 -3.14 6.31
C ALA A 57 40.96 -2.87 7.30
N ALA A 58 41.00 -3.51 8.48
CA ALA A 58 40.06 -3.23 9.56
C ALA A 58 40.02 -1.73 9.89
N GLY A 59 38.82 -1.20 10.11
CA GLY A 59 38.55 0.23 10.32
C GLY A 59 38.58 1.09 9.05
N LYS A 60 38.76 0.51 7.86
CA LYS A 60 38.63 1.23 6.58
C LYS A 60 37.22 1.14 6.02
N GLN A 61 36.84 2.15 5.25
CA GLN A 61 35.52 2.26 4.65
C GLN A 61 35.39 1.35 3.44
N LEU A 62 34.22 0.73 3.30
CA LEU A 62 33.78 0.09 2.07
C LEU A 62 33.03 1.13 1.23
N LEU A 63 33.39 1.25 -0.04
CA LEU A 63 32.96 2.33 -0.92
C LEU A 63 32.10 1.82 -2.08
N SER A 64 31.01 2.52 -2.36
CA SER A 64 30.18 2.35 -3.55
C SER A 64 29.77 3.74 -4.04
N TRP A 65 29.92 4.02 -5.35
CA TRP A 65 29.82 5.38 -5.90
C TRP A 65 30.75 6.39 -5.18
N GLN A 66 31.93 5.94 -4.76
CA GLN A 66 32.93 6.65 -3.97
C GLN A 66 32.41 7.19 -2.62
N MET A 67 31.28 6.67 -2.15
CA MET A 67 30.70 7.00 -0.85
C MET A 67 30.75 5.79 0.08
N PRO A 68 31.01 6.01 1.38
CA PRO A 68 31.05 4.93 2.34
C PRO A 68 29.65 4.36 2.55
N PHE A 69 29.55 3.03 2.64
CA PHE A 69 28.33 2.36 3.11
C PHE A 69 28.56 1.49 4.34
N GLY A 70 29.80 1.41 4.83
CA GLY A 70 30.12 0.68 6.04
C GLY A 70 31.61 0.71 6.33
N THR A 71 31.98 0.14 7.48
CA THR A 71 33.37 0.09 7.95
C THR A 71 33.77 -1.37 8.17
N ALA A 72 34.93 -1.76 7.65
CA ALA A 72 35.43 -3.13 7.76
C ALA A 72 35.70 -3.46 9.24
N ALA A 73 34.99 -4.46 9.77
CA ALA A 73 35.17 -4.92 11.16
C ALA A 73 36.46 -5.74 11.31
N VAL A 74 36.83 -6.43 10.24
CA VAL A 74 38.06 -7.23 10.09
C VAL A 74 38.74 -6.88 8.76
N GLY A 75 39.98 -7.36 8.55
CA GLY A 75 40.59 -7.25 7.23
C GLY A 75 39.82 -8.08 6.19
N ILE A 76 39.55 -7.48 5.02
CA ILE A 76 38.84 -8.11 3.90
C ILE A 76 39.80 -8.19 2.71
N GLU A 77 40.11 -9.41 2.26
CA GLU A 77 40.99 -9.67 1.13
C GLU A 77 40.21 -9.66 -0.21
N PRO A 78 40.90 -9.45 -1.36
CA PRO A 78 40.26 -9.54 -2.67
C PRO A 78 39.56 -10.89 -2.89
N GLY A 79 38.33 -10.85 -3.40
CA GLY A 79 37.48 -12.02 -3.62
C GLY A 79 36.63 -12.43 -2.43
N GLN A 80 36.81 -11.81 -1.25
CA GLN A 80 35.95 -12.11 -0.11
C GLN A 80 34.56 -11.51 -0.28
N TYR A 81 33.54 -12.31 0.02
CA TYR A 81 32.15 -11.87 0.09
C TYR A 81 32.00 -10.79 1.17
N VAL A 82 31.43 -9.64 0.84
CA VAL A 82 31.15 -8.56 1.79
C VAL A 82 29.79 -8.75 2.45
N CYS A 83 29.73 -8.84 3.78
CA CYS A 83 28.51 -9.17 4.53
C CYS A 83 28.38 -8.43 5.87
N ASN A 84 27.14 -8.03 6.21
CA ASN A 84 26.74 -7.53 7.52
C ASN A 84 25.64 -8.43 8.12
N ASP A 85 25.32 -8.22 9.40
CA ASP A 85 24.31 -9.03 10.12
C ASP A 85 22.94 -8.98 9.45
N GLY A 86 22.45 -7.78 9.14
CA GLY A 86 21.12 -7.60 8.59
C GLY A 86 20.90 -8.31 7.26
N MET A 87 21.92 -8.37 6.39
CA MET A 87 21.84 -9.12 5.14
C MET A 87 21.88 -10.63 5.40
N LEU A 88 22.76 -11.12 6.28
CA LEU A 88 22.85 -12.53 6.62
C LEU A 88 21.55 -13.06 7.21
N GLU A 89 20.91 -12.29 8.12
CA GLU A 89 19.58 -12.60 8.66
C GLU A 89 18.52 -12.69 7.56
N ALA A 90 18.49 -11.72 6.64
CA ALA A 90 17.53 -11.72 5.53
C ALA A 90 17.73 -12.90 4.56
N LEU A 91 18.98 -13.32 4.33
CA LEU A 91 19.25 -14.52 3.52
C LEU A 91 18.91 -15.80 4.28
N ALA A 92 19.14 -15.86 5.59
CA ALA A 92 18.81 -17.03 6.42
C ALA A 92 17.29 -17.26 6.52
N GLY A 93 16.48 -16.20 6.48
CA GLY A 93 15.01 -16.27 6.40
C GLY A 93 14.47 -16.73 5.04
N ARG A 94 15.33 -17.02 4.07
CA ARG A 94 14.97 -17.50 2.73
C ARG A 94 15.61 -18.86 2.45
N ALA A 95 14.95 -19.67 1.62
CA ALA A 95 15.49 -20.97 1.18
C ALA A 95 16.61 -20.81 0.12
N VAL A 96 17.70 -20.12 0.46
CA VAL A 96 18.82 -19.89 -0.46
C VAL A 96 19.71 -21.13 -0.55
N GLN A 97 19.95 -21.63 -1.77
CA GLN A 97 20.78 -22.81 -2.01
C GLN A 97 22.28 -22.46 -2.05
N MET A 98 22.86 -22.10 -0.91
CA MET A 98 24.30 -21.87 -0.72
C MET A 98 24.68 -21.83 0.77
N ASP A 99 25.97 -22.06 1.06
CA ASP A 99 26.53 -21.77 2.38
C ASP A 99 26.70 -20.25 2.52
N LEU A 100 26.04 -19.65 3.51
CA LEU A 100 26.23 -18.25 3.86
C LEU A 100 27.54 -18.07 4.64
N PRO A 101 28.18 -16.89 4.55
CA PRO A 101 29.28 -16.54 5.45
C PRO A 101 28.86 -16.69 6.93
N GLU A 102 29.71 -17.30 7.76
CA GLU A 102 29.38 -17.59 9.17
C GLU A 102 29.31 -16.33 10.04
N THR A 103 30.10 -15.30 9.71
CA THR A 103 30.19 -14.05 10.47
C THR A 103 30.17 -12.84 9.53
N PRO A 104 29.58 -11.71 9.94
CA PRO A 104 29.73 -10.45 9.22
C PRO A 104 31.20 -10.01 9.17
N ASN A 105 31.58 -9.23 8.15
CA ASN A 105 32.92 -8.65 8.03
C ASN A 105 32.95 -7.12 7.95
N PHE A 106 31.77 -6.47 7.95
CA PHE A 106 31.66 -5.02 8.07
C PHE A 106 30.47 -4.59 8.94
N GLU A 107 30.61 -3.42 9.56
CA GLU A 107 29.57 -2.76 10.34
C GLU A 107 28.90 -1.68 9.49
N SER A 108 27.56 -1.56 9.62
CA SER A 108 26.77 -0.56 8.89
C SER A 108 26.78 0.79 9.60
N GLU A 109 27.98 1.31 9.82
CA GLU A 109 28.21 2.62 10.42
C GLU A 109 29.08 3.48 9.48
N ILE A 110 28.61 4.70 9.24
CA ILE A 110 29.36 5.74 8.52
C ILE A 110 29.35 7.03 9.35
N PRO A 111 30.38 7.88 9.23
CA PRO A 111 30.37 9.19 9.87
C PRO A 111 29.19 10.04 9.38
N PRO A 112 28.51 10.79 10.28
CA PRO A 112 27.43 11.67 9.88
C PRO A 112 27.97 12.78 8.96
N PHE A 113 27.18 13.16 7.96
CA PHE A 113 27.51 14.29 7.11
C PHE A 113 27.39 15.61 7.88
N VAL A 114 28.40 16.47 7.75
CA VAL A 114 28.40 17.81 8.34
C VAL A 114 28.61 18.82 7.23
N LEU A 115 27.61 19.67 7.01
CA LEU A 115 27.68 20.75 6.05
C LEU A 115 28.61 21.86 6.56
N ASP A 116 29.72 22.08 5.85
CA ASP A 116 30.62 23.20 6.13
C ASP A 116 30.09 24.48 5.47
N ALA A 117 29.44 25.32 6.27
CA ALA A 117 28.88 26.58 5.83
C ALA A 117 29.95 27.62 5.43
N GLU A 118 31.20 27.47 5.87
CA GLU A 118 32.27 28.42 5.53
C GLU A 118 32.84 28.14 4.13
N THR A 119 32.82 26.88 3.71
CA THR A 119 33.33 26.44 2.40
C THR A 119 32.22 26.20 1.37
N PHE A 120 30.95 26.33 1.76
CA PHE A 120 29.80 26.15 0.88
C PHE A 120 29.83 27.10 -0.33
N GLN A 121 29.61 26.53 -1.52
CA GLN A 121 29.43 27.28 -2.76
C GLN A 121 28.07 26.96 -3.36
N PRO A 122 27.26 27.98 -3.71
CA PRO A 122 26.04 27.78 -4.49
C PRO A 122 26.30 26.96 -5.75
N GLY A 123 25.42 26.02 -6.01
CA GLY A 123 25.43 25.18 -7.20
C GLY A 123 25.05 25.96 -8.47
N GLU A 124 25.54 25.48 -9.61
CA GLU A 124 25.23 26.03 -10.93
C GLU A 124 24.03 25.30 -11.54
N PRO A 125 23.00 26.02 -12.03
CA PRO A 125 21.87 25.39 -12.70
C PRO A 125 22.25 24.89 -14.09
N VAL A 126 21.56 23.85 -14.58
CA VAL A 126 21.77 23.36 -15.94
C VAL A 126 21.35 24.41 -16.99
N PRO A 127 22.05 24.51 -18.13
CA PRO A 127 21.69 25.47 -19.18
C PRO A 127 20.32 25.18 -19.78
N VAL A 128 19.45 26.20 -19.73
CA VAL A 128 18.13 26.16 -20.37
C VAL A 128 18.28 26.09 -21.90
N LYS A 129 17.49 25.24 -22.53
CA LYS A 129 17.42 25.06 -23.98
C LYS A 129 16.83 26.32 -24.62
N PRO A 130 17.47 26.94 -25.63
CA PRO A 130 16.97 28.18 -26.23
C PRO A 130 15.60 28.03 -26.92
N VAL A 131 15.31 26.84 -27.45
CA VAL A 131 14.02 26.50 -28.07
C VAL A 131 13.50 25.27 -27.34
N PRO A 132 12.45 25.40 -26.51
CA PRO A 132 11.90 24.26 -25.79
C PRO A 132 11.20 23.30 -26.75
N ASP A 133 11.29 22.01 -26.45
CA ASP A 133 10.52 20.98 -27.12
C ASP A 133 9.04 21.08 -26.75
N THR A 134 8.20 20.30 -27.43
CA THR A 134 6.75 20.28 -27.19
C THR A 134 6.20 18.86 -27.08
N PHE A 135 5.03 18.72 -26.45
CA PHE A 135 4.22 17.51 -26.43
C PHE A 135 2.74 17.84 -26.66
N MET A 136 1.91 16.85 -26.96
CA MET A 136 0.46 17.04 -27.18
C MET A 136 -0.32 16.96 -25.86
N GLY A 137 -0.55 18.09 -25.20
CA GLY A 137 -1.20 18.18 -23.89
C GLY A 137 -2.55 18.91 -23.91
N TYR A 138 -3.26 18.85 -22.79
CA TYR A 138 -4.49 19.60 -22.54
C TYR A 138 -4.18 20.89 -21.77
N PRO A 139 -4.33 22.08 -22.37
CA PRO A 139 -4.04 23.34 -21.69
C PRO A 139 -5.04 23.56 -20.55
N ARG A 140 -4.57 23.97 -19.37
CA ARG A 140 -5.42 24.33 -18.24
C ARG A 140 -5.27 25.81 -17.89
N THR A 141 -6.34 26.39 -17.35
CA THR A 141 -6.35 27.79 -16.90
C THR A 141 -5.95 27.88 -15.42
N GLY A 142 -5.74 29.10 -14.91
CA GLY A 142 -5.50 29.32 -13.48
C GLY A 142 -4.13 28.87 -12.98
N GLY A 143 -3.11 28.81 -13.84
CA GLY A 143 -1.76 28.39 -13.46
C GLY A 143 -1.60 26.89 -13.19
N ARG A 144 -2.62 26.08 -13.51
CA ARG A 144 -2.61 24.62 -13.30
C ARG A 144 -1.63 23.86 -14.20
N GLY A 145 -1.15 24.50 -15.27
CA GLY A 145 -0.24 23.93 -16.26
C GLY A 145 -0.94 23.15 -17.38
N SER A 146 -0.31 22.08 -17.87
CA SER A 146 -0.87 21.23 -18.93
C SER A 146 -1.09 19.78 -18.50
N GLY A 147 -2.28 19.25 -18.81
CA GLY A 147 -2.63 17.86 -18.58
C GLY A 147 -2.01 16.93 -19.62
N THR A 148 -1.39 15.84 -19.15
CA THR A 148 -1.02 14.67 -19.97
C THR A 148 -2.21 13.73 -20.18
N ARG A 149 -3.25 13.86 -19.34
CA ARG A 149 -4.55 13.18 -19.44
C ARG A 149 -5.70 14.17 -19.18
N ASN A 150 -6.91 13.78 -19.58
CA ASN A 150 -8.15 14.50 -19.35
C ASN A 150 -9.12 13.56 -18.62
N VAL A 151 -9.05 13.58 -17.29
CA VAL A 151 -9.71 12.59 -16.43
C VAL A 151 -10.81 13.24 -15.59
N ILE A 152 -11.94 12.57 -15.40
CA ILE A 152 -12.93 12.93 -14.38
C ILE A 152 -12.57 12.21 -13.09
N LEU A 153 -12.29 12.95 -12.02
CA LEU A 153 -11.96 12.39 -10.71
C LEU A 153 -13.20 12.28 -9.83
N LEU A 154 -13.45 11.08 -9.31
CA LEU A 154 -14.44 10.80 -8.28
C LEU A 154 -13.69 10.70 -6.95
N LEU A 155 -13.61 11.81 -6.23
CA LEU A 155 -12.74 11.97 -5.06
C LEU A 155 -13.52 11.73 -3.78
N GLY A 156 -13.20 10.66 -3.04
CA GLY A 156 -13.63 10.55 -1.64
C GLY A 156 -12.81 11.52 -0.79
N THR A 157 -13.45 12.37 0.00
CA THR A 157 -12.72 13.29 0.91
C THR A 157 -12.19 12.59 2.17
N SER A 158 -12.76 11.44 2.50
CA SER A 158 -12.32 10.58 3.60
C SER A 158 -12.44 9.11 3.20
N SER A 159 -11.85 8.22 4.01
CA SER A 159 -12.00 6.77 3.87
C SER A 159 -13.46 6.29 3.89
N LEU A 160 -14.37 7.05 4.54
CA LEU A 160 -15.80 6.74 4.60
C LEU A 160 -16.51 6.85 3.24
N ALA A 161 -16.00 7.69 2.33
CA ALA A 161 -16.54 7.85 0.98
C ALA A 161 -15.94 6.85 -0.03
N GLY A 162 -14.93 6.07 0.36
CA GLY A 162 -14.17 5.18 -0.53
C GLY A 162 -15.04 4.12 -1.25
N GLY A 163 -15.93 3.47 -0.51
CA GLY A 163 -16.88 2.50 -1.07
C GLY A 163 -17.82 3.13 -2.10
N PHE A 164 -18.34 4.33 -1.80
CA PHE A 164 -19.25 5.07 -2.67
C PHE A 164 -18.60 5.46 -4.00
N VAL A 165 -17.40 6.08 -3.97
CA VAL A 165 -16.75 6.52 -5.22
C VAL A 165 -16.31 5.35 -6.10
N ARG A 166 -15.95 4.20 -5.52
CA ARG A 166 -15.69 2.95 -6.26
C ARG A 166 -16.97 2.40 -6.91
N ALA A 167 -18.09 2.43 -6.20
CA ALA A 167 -19.39 2.04 -6.77
C ALA A 167 -19.81 2.98 -7.92
N LEU A 168 -19.53 4.28 -7.79
CA LEU A 168 -19.81 5.28 -8.82
C LEU A 168 -18.94 5.09 -10.06
N GLU A 169 -17.64 4.85 -9.90
CA GLU A 169 -16.74 4.47 -11.00
C GLU A 169 -17.26 3.25 -11.76
N ALA A 170 -17.63 2.19 -11.03
CA ALA A 170 -18.21 0.99 -11.63
C ALA A 170 -19.51 1.27 -12.41
N LYS A 171 -20.38 2.16 -11.90
CA LYS A 171 -21.62 2.58 -12.57
C LYS A 171 -21.36 3.37 -13.86
N LEU A 172 -20.28 4.17 -13.89
CA LEU A 172 -19.92 5.04 -15.02
C LEU A 172 -18.92 4.39 -16.00
N GLN A 173 -18.44 3.17 -15.72
CA GLN A 173 -17.42 2.50 -16.53
C GLN A 173 -17.81 2.36 -18.01
N ALA A 174 -19.08 2.12 -18.31
CA ALA A 174 -19.56 2.01 -19.68
C ALA A 174 -19.49 3.35 -20.42
N ASP A 175 -19.81 4.45 -19.74
CA ASP A 175 -19.76 5.81 -20.29
C ASP A 175 -18.32 6.16 -20.67
N ALA A 176 -17.37 5.90 -19.76
CA ALA A 176 -15.94 6.21 -19.94
C ALA A 176 -15.35 5.66 -21.25
N ASN A 177 -15.82 4.50 -21.72
CA ASN A 177 -15.33 3.86 -22.95
C ASN A 177 -15.86 4.50 -24.25
N THR A 178 -16.81 5.42 -24.14
CA THR A 178 -17.52 6.02 -25.30
C THR A 178 -17.31 7.52 -25.45
N LEU A 179 -16.67 8.16 -24.47
CA LEU A 179 -16.45 9.60 -24.47
C LEU A 179 -15.20 9.97 -25.26
N ASP A 180 -15.37 10.80 -26.28
CA ASP A 180 -14.25 11.40 -26.99
C ASP A 180 -13.49 12.34 -26.06
N ASN A 181 -12.15 12.34 -26.16
CA ASN A 181 -11.25 13.22 -25.42
C ASN A 181 -11.33 13.16 -23.88
N VAL A 182 -12.06 12.20 -23.29
CA VAL A 182 -12.00 11.90 -21.86
C VAL A 182 -11.22 10.61 -21.70
N ASP A 183 -10.02 10.68 -21.12
CA ASP A 183 -9.11 9.54 -21.05
C ASP A 183 -9.60 8.49 -20.03
N ALA A 184 -10.26 8.92 -18.95
CA ALA A 184 -10.86 8.03 -17.95
C ALA A 184 -11.84 8.76 -17.01
N ILE A 185 -12.69 7.98 -16.33
CA ILE A 185 -13.44 8.38 -15.12
C ILE A 185 -12.90 7.46 -14.02
N VAL A 186 -12.28 8.02 -12.98
CA VAL A 186 -11.57 7.21 -11.97
C VAL A 186 -11.90 7.58 -10.54
N ALA A 187 -12.01 6.56 -9.70
CA ALA A 187 -12.15 6.74 -8.25
C ALA A 187 -10.80 7.03 -7.59
N VAL A 188 -10.79 8.03 -6.70
CA VAL A 188 -9.70 8.27 -5.76
C VAL A 188 -10.25 7.95 -4.38
N ALA A 189 -10.11 6.68 -3.99
CA ALA A 189 -10.46 6.18 -2.67
C ALA A 189 -9.19 5.93 -1.85
N HIS A 190 -9.07 6.59 -0.71
CA HIS A 190 -7.92 6.51 0.20
C HIS A 190 -8.35 6.12 1.63
N THR A 191 -7.41 5.99 2.55
CA THR A 191 -7.62 5.39 3.88
C THR A 191 -7.52 6.38 5.05
N GLU A 192 -7.66 7.68 4.78
CA GLU A 192 -7.42 8.75 5.75
C GLU A 192 -8.64 9.69 5.90
N GLY A 193 -8.64 10.55 6.92
CA GLY A 193 -9.62 11.66 7.06
C GLY A 193 -10.91 11.35 7.84
N ALA A 194 -11.07 10.12 8.34
CA ALA A 194 -12.25 9.69 9.07
C ALA A 194 -12.13 9.74 10.61
N VAL A 195 -10.91 9.78 11.14
CA VAL A 195 -10.68 9.79 12.60
C VAL A 195 -10.87 11.21 13.15
N PRO A 196 -11.58 11.40 14.28
CA PRO A 196 -11.70 12.70 14.97
C PRO A 196 -10.33 13.31 15.29
N ASP A 197 -10.21 14.64 15.15
CA ASP A 197 -8.99 15.41 15.42
C ASP A 197 -7.70 14.80 14.79
N PRO A 198 -7.69 14.54 13.47
CA PRO A 198 -6.59 13.81 12.85
C PRO A 198 -5.33 14.69 12.81
N ASN A 199 -4.24 14.15 13.32
CA ASN A 199 -2.96 14.88 13.36
C ASN A 199 -2.30 15.07 11.98
N ASN A 200 -2.76 14.33 10.96
CA ASN A 200 -2.39 14.54 9.57
C ASN A 200 -3.43 15.38 8.79
N LEU A 201 -4.32 16.13 9.46
CA LEU A 201 -5.37 16.92 8.81
C LEU A 201 -4.84 17.81 7.69
N GLU A 202 -3.80 18.59 7.95
CA GLU A 202 -3.23 19.50 6.94
C GLU A 202 -2.62 18.74 5.76
N LEU A 203 -1.95 17.62 6.04
CA LEU A 203 -1.38 16.75 5.02
C LEU A 203 -2.49 16.23 4.09
N VAL A 204 -3.56 15.68 4.66
CA VAL A 204 -4.70 15.15 3.89
C VAL A 204 -5.37 16.26 3.08
N LEU A 205 -5.71 17.40 3.70
CA LEU A 205 -6.36 18.52 3.00
C LEU A 205 -5.50 19.06 1.85
N ARG A 206 -4.19 19.19 2.06
CA ARG A 206 -3.26 19.65 1.03
C ARG A 206 -3.18 18.67 -0.14
N THR A 207 -3.09 17.37 0.16
CA THR A 207 -3.03 16.33 -0.87
C THR A 207 -4.31 16.28 -1.70
N LEU A 208 -5.49 16.32 -1.04
CA LEU A 208 -6.79 16.38 -1.72
C LEU A 208 -6.92 17.65 -2.55
N ALA A 209 -6.52 18.81 -2.03
CA ALA A 209 -6.54 20.07 -2.77
C ALA A 209 -5.64 20.02 -4.02
N GLY A 210 -4.45 19.42 -3.91
CA GLY A 210 -3.54 19.16 -5.01
C GLY A 210 -4.17 18.27 -6.09
N PHE A 211 -4.87 17.19 -5.71
CA PHE A 211 -5.61 16.35 -6.65
C PHE A 211 -6.74 17.12 -7.35
N VAL A 212 -7.48 17.96 -6.63
CA VAL A 212 -8.58 18.76 -7.20
C VAL A 212 -8.06 19.68 -8.31
N ILE A 213 -6.93 20.35 -8.11
CA ILE A 213 -6.38 21.29 -9.09
C ILE A 213 -5.43 20.65 -10.11
N HIS A 214 -5.14 19.36 -9.98
CA HIS A 214 -4.12 18.68 -10.78
C HIS A 214 -4.36 18.87 -12.29
N PRO A 215 -3.34 19.11 -13.13
CA PRO A 215 -3.52 19.36 -14.56
C PRO A 215 -4.24 18.22 -15.33
N ASN A 216 -4.14 16.97 -14.86
CA ASN A 216 -4.88 15.85 -15.46
C ASN A 216 -6.36 15.79 -15.07
N ALA A 217 -6.78 16.51 -14.01
CA ALA A 217 -8.17 16.57 -13.58
C ALA A 217 -8.97 17.52 -14.51
N ALA A 218 -9.73 16.96 -15.43
CA ALA A 218 -10.64 17.71 -16.29
C ALA A 218 -11.81 18.27 -15.48
N ALA A 219 -12.38 17.40 -14.65
CA ALA A 219 -13.42 17.71 -13.70
C ALA A 219 -13.28 16.86 -12.43
N VAL A 220 -13.85 17.33 -11.32
CA VAL A 220 -13.76 16.66 -10.01
C VAL A 220 -15.11 16.65 -9.31
N LEU A 221 -15.61 15.47 -8.97
CA LEU A 221 -16.71 15.31 -8.03
C LEU A 221 -16.11 14.88 -6.68
N ALA A 222 -16.11 15.78 -5.70
CA ALA A 222 -15.66 15.48 -4.34
C ALA A 222 -16.86 15.06 -3.49
N VAL A 223 -16.77 13.90 -2.85
CA VAL A 223 -17.87 13.25 -2.12
C VAL A 223 -17.51 13.09 -0.64
N ASP A 224 -18.47 13.38 0.23
CA ASP A 224 -18.38 13.23 1.68
C ASP A 224 -19.72 12.80 2.30
N HIS A 225 -19.70 12.32 3.54
CA HIS A 225 -20.92 12.16 4.36
C HIS A 225 -21.25 13.43 5.16
N GLY A 226 -20.35 14.43 5.14
CA GLY A 226 -20.55 15.76 5.74
C GLY A 226 -20.34 15.82 7.26
N THR A 227 -20.18 14.67 7.92
CA THR A 227 -20.00 14.57 9.38
C THR A 227 -18.55 14.36 9.81
N GLU A 228 -17.74 13.80 8.91
CA GLU A 228 -16.33 13.53 9.15
C GLU A 228 -15.48 14.82 9.25
N PRO A 229 -14.31 14.77 9.92
CA PRO A 229 -13.43 15.94 10.04
C PRO A 229 -12.93 16.46 8.70
N VAL A 230 -12.53 15.55 7.80
CA VAL A 230 -12.16 15.88 6.43
C VAL A 230 -13.38 15.74 5.54
N ASN A 231 -14.09 16.84 5.34
CA ASN A 231 -15.30 16.92 4.54
C ASN A 231 -15.16 18.01 3.46
N ASN A 232 -16.13 18.08 2.55
CA ASN A 232 -16.17 19.02 1.43
C ASN A 232 -16.09 20.49 1.88
N ARG A 233 -16.75 20.84 2.98
CA ARG A 233 -16.68 22.20 3.55
C ARG A 233 -15.28 22.53 4.03
N ALA A 234 -14.63 21.60 4.74
CA ALA A 234 -13.26 21.77 5.23
C ALA A 234 -12.27 21.89 4.06
N LEU A 235 -12.39 21.03 3.05
CA LEU A 235 -11.57 21.07 1.84
C LEU A 235 -11.74 22.39 1.08
N ALA A 236 -12.97 22.81 0.80
CA ALA A 236 -13.24 24.06 0.09
C ALA A 236 -12.73 25.30 0.86
N ALA A 237 -12.92 25.33 2.18
CA ALA A 237 -12.43 26.41 3.04
C ALA A 237 -10.90 26.46 3.06
N TRP A 238 -10.24 25.30 3.19
CA TRP A 238 -8.78 25.19 3.19
C TRP A 238 -8.20 25.63 1.84
N MET A 239 -8.78 25.18 0.73
CA MET A 239 -8.37 25.59 -0.62
C MET A 239 -8.49 27.11 -0.81
N ALA A 240 -9.57 27.72 -0.32
CA ALA A 240 -9.76 29.16 -0.39
C ALA A 240 -8.73 29.93 0.47
N ASP A 241 -8.46 29.47 1.70
CA ASP A 241 -7.45 30.05 2.60
C ASP A 241 -6.05 30.00 1.99
N LYS A 242 -5.69 28.86 1.39
CA LYS A 242 -4.37 28.62 0.79
C LYS A 242 -4.24 29.11 -0.66
N GLY A 243 -5.28 29.72 -1.22
CA GLY A 243 -5.24 30.31 -2.56
C GLY A 243 -5.20 29.29 -3.71
N TYR A 244 -5.71 28.07 -3.51
CA TYR A 244 -5.79 27.08 -4.57
C TYR A 244 -6.80 27.52 -5.66
N PRO A 245 -6.47 27.42 -6.96
CA PRO A 245 -7.28 27.96 -8.06
C PRO A 245 -8.47 27.07 -8.43
N VAL A 246 -9.28 26.64 -7.46
CA VAL A 246 -10.40 25.69 -7.66
C VAL A 246 -11.45 26.19 -8.66
N GLY A 247 -11.62 27.52 -8.78
CA GLY A 247 -12.51 28.14 -9.77
C GLY A 247 -12.11 27.90 -11.24
N HIS A 248 -10.90 27.40 -11.48
CA HIS A 248 -10.40 27.01 -12.81
C HIS A 248 -10.54 25.50 -13.09
N VAL A 249 -11.23 24.77 -12.21
CA VAL A 249 -11.55 23.35 -12.35
C VAL A 249 -13.06 23.23 -12.46
N LYS A 250 -13.55 22.44 -13.41
CA LYS A 250 -14.96 22.01 -13.37
C LYS A 250 -15.13 21.10 -12.15
N HIS A 251 -15.91 21.49 -11.16
CA HIS A 251 -16.02 20.68 -9.95
C HIS A 251 -17.40 20.78 -9.31
N GLU A 252 -17.70 19.80 -8.47
CA GLU A 252 -18.83 19.82 -7.53
C GLU A 252 -18.42 19.16 -6.22
N PHE A 253 -18.87 19.76 -5.11
CA PHE A 253 -18.73 19.25 -3.75
C PHE A 253 -20.08 18.66 -3.32
N LEU A 254 -20.19 17.34 -3.35
CA LEU A 254 -21.42 16.59 -3.14
C LEU A 254 -21.43 15.92 -1.76
N SER A 255 -22.29 16.39 -0.87
CA SER A 255 -22.57 15.68 0.39
C SER A 255 -23.72 14.69 0.22
N LEU A 256 -23.47 13.46 0.66
CA LEU A 256 -24.45 12.38 0.71
C LEU A 256 -25.54 12.72 1.74
N SER A 257 -26.79 12.46 1.40
CA SER A 257 -27.95 12.83 2.22
C SER A 257 -29.21 12.01 1.92
N GLY A 258 -29.26 11.34 0.78
CA GLY A 258 -30.35 10.46 0.39
C GLY A 258 -30.03 9.00 0.69
N THR A 259 -30.78 8.11 0.06
CA THR A 259 -30.39 6.69 -0.01
C THR A 259 -29.13 6.52 -0.86
N PHE A 260 -28.40 5.42 -0.66
CA PHE A 260 -27.19 5.10 -1.41
C PHE A 260 -27.46 5.10 -2.92
N GLU A 261 -28.58 4.51 -3.36
CA GLU A 261 -28.94 4.44 -4.79
C GLU A 261 -29.33 5.83 -5.36
N GLU A 262 -30.12 6.61 -4.63
CA GLU A 262 -30.49 7.98 -5.05
C GLU A 262 -29.26 8.89 -5.16
N ASP A 263 -28.35 8.81 -4.19
CA ASP A 263 -27.12 9.60 -4.22
C ASP A 263 -26.18 9.15 -5.33
N LEU A 264 -26.11 7.84 -5.60
CA LEU A 264 -25.34 7.30 -6.71
C LEU A 264 -25.87 7.78 -8.07
N ASP A 265 -27.20 7.84 -8.24
CA ASP A 265 -27.85 8.40 -9.42
C ASP A 265 -27.59 9.91 -9.54
N ARG A 266 -27.75 10.67 -8.45
CA ARG A 266 -27.46 12.12 -8.40
C ARG A 266 -26.02 12.42 -8.78
N ALA A 267 -25.07 11.65 -8.25
CA ALA A 267 -23.65 11.76 -8.56
C ALA A 267 -23.35 11.42 -10.02
N ALA A 268 -23.95 10.34 -10.55
CA ALA A 268 -23.78 9.93 -11.94
C ALA A 268 -24.32 10.99 -12.91
N ASP A 269 -25.50 11.55 -12.63
CA ASP A 269 -26.11 12.58 -13.46
C ASP A 269 -25.30 13.88 -13.45
N THR A 270 -24.74 14.24 -12.29
CA THR A 270 -23.80 15.37 -12.16
C THR A 270 -22.60 15.20 -13.10
N VAL A 271 -21.97 14.03 -13.08
CA VAL A 271 -20.82 13.71 -13.93
C VAL A 271 -21.20 13.71 -15.42
N ARG A 272 -22.33 13.10 -15.78
CA ARG A 272 -22.84 13.06 -17.17
C ARG A 272 -23.12 14.44 -17.74
N ASN A 273 -23.54 15.40 -16.91
CA ASN A 273 -23.76 16.77 -17.34
C ASN A 273 -22.47 17.50 -17.77
N TRP A 274 -21.29 16.98 -17.42
CA TRP A 274 -20.01 17.54 -17.84
C TRP A 274 -19.53 17.01 -19.19
N TYR A 275 -20.04 15.86 -19.65
CA TYR A 275 -19.55 15.17 -20.85
C TYR A 275 -19.50 16.07 -22.10
N PRO A 276 -20.52 16.87 -22.44
CA PRO A 276 -20.50 17.67 -23.68
C PRO A 276 -19.41 18.75 -23.68
N GLU A 277 -19.09 19.31 -22.52
CA GLU A 277 -18.03 20.32 -22.35
C GLU A 277 -16.66 19.65 -22.43
N LEU A 278 -16.46 18.56 -21.68
CA LEU A 278 -15.18 17.87 -21.59
C LEU A 278 -14.76 17.25 -22.92
N ALA A 279 -15.71 16.70 -23.69
CA ALA A 279 -15.44 16.10 -25.00
C ALA A 279 -14.91 17.09 -26.05
N GLN A 280 -15.05 18.40 -25.82
CA GLN A 280 -14.52 19.44 -26.72
C GLN A 280 -13.05 19.78 -26.43
N THR A 281 -12.49 19.30 -25.32
CA THR A 281 -11.11 19.62 -24.92
C THR A 281 -10.14 18.80 -25.76
N GLN A 282 -9.48 19.44 -26.74
CA GLN A 282 -8.50 18.76 -27.59
C GLN A 282 -7.08 18.91 -27.05
N ARG A 283 -6.25 17.89 -27.31
CA ARG A 283 -4.80 18.00 -27.15
C ARG A 283 -4.25 19.00 -28.16
N ILE A 284 -3.38 19.90 -27.72
CA ILE A 284 -2.62 20.82 -28.56
C ILE A 284 -1.14 20.76 -28.18
N ALA A 285 -0.26 21.29 -29.04
CA ALA A 285 1.15 21.40 -28.69
C ALA A 285 1.32 22.30 -27.46
N GLN A 286 1.93 21.77 -26.40
CA GLN A 286 2.29 22.45 -25.16
C GLN A 286 3.80 22.34 -24.95
N PRO A 287 4.45 23.36 -24.37
CA PRO A 287 5.88 23.32 -24.13
C PRO A 287 6.23 22.26 -23.08
N VAL A 288 7.40 21.64 -23.21
CA VAL A 288 7.90 20.65 -22.23
C VAL A 288 8.11 21.25 -20.83
N SER A 289 8.18 22.58 -20.70
CA SER A 289 8.18 23.26 -19.40
C SER A 289 6.95 22.96 -18.53
N GLU A 290 5.87 22.47 -19.13
CA GLU A 290 4.65 22.07 -18.41
C GLU A 290 4.72 20.64 -17.85
N LEU A 291 5.80 19.90 -18.12
CA LEU A 291 6.01 18.56 -17.57
C LEU A 291 6.68 18.62 -16.20
N LYS A 292 6.10 17.88 -15.26
CA LYS A 292 6.62 17.69 -13.91
C LYS A 292 6.71 16.19 -13.65
N LEU A 293 7.94 15.69 -13.53
CA LEU A 293 8.20 14.26 -13.31
C LEU A 293 8.15 13.94 -11.81
N ALA A 294 7.40 12.90 -11.44
CA ALA A 294 7.57 12.21 -10.17
C ALA A 294 8.64 11.12 -10.33
N LEU A 295 9.72 11.20 -9.55
CA LEU A 295 10.81 10.21 -9.55
C LEU A 295 10.63 9.33 -8.31
N GLN A 296 10.33 8.05 -8.53
CA GLN A 296 9.97 7.12 -7.47
C GLN A 296 10.70 5.79 -7.61
N CYS A 297 11.10 5.18 -6.48
CA CYS A 297 11.51 3.79 -6.43
C CYS A 297 10.36 2.87 -6.01
N GLY A 298 10.37 1.64 -6.55
CA GLY A 298 9.55 0.53 -6.09
C GLY A 298 10.42 -0.52 -5.39
N GLY A 299 10.35 -1.77 -5.85
CA GLY A 299 11.27 -2.82 -5.39
C GLY A 299 12.71 -2.61 -5.86
N SER A 300 13.50 -1.80 -5.15
CA SER A 300 14.90 -1.50 -5.48
C SER A 300 15.82 -2.73 -5.36
N ASP A 301 16.88 -2.73 -6.16
CA ASP A 301 17.97 -3.70 -6.16
C ASP A 301 19.34 -2.99 -6.27
N SER A 302 20.43 -3.74 -6.30
CA SER A 302 21.79 -3.19 -6.42
C SER A 302 22.07 -2.51 -7.77
N PHE A 303 21.29 -2.80 -8.81
CA PHE A 303 21.46 -2.23 -10.15
C PHE A 303 20.65 -0.94 -10.34
N SER A 304 19.70 -0.66 -9.44
CA SER A 304 18.85 0.54 -9.47
C SER A 304 19.67 1.82 -9.58
N GLY A 305 20.73 1.96 -8.76
CA GLY A 305 21.65 3.09 -8.81
C GLY A 305 22.67 3.09 -9.98
N ILE A 306 22.67 2.06 -10.84
CA ILE A 306 23.61 1.91 -11.96
C ILE A 306 22.91 2.13 -13.30
N SER A 307 21.68 1.62 -13.44
CA SER A 307 20.92 1.66 -14.69
C SER A 307 19.67 2.55 -14.58
N GLY A 308 18.66 2.10 -13.83
CA GLY A 308 17.33 2.71 -13.82
C GLY A 308 17.29 4.14 -13.28
N ASN A 309 17.90 4.38 -12.12
CA ASN A 309 17.91 5.71 -11.49
C ASN A 309 18.71 6.74 -12.33
N PRO A 310 19.94 6.43 -12.79
CA PRO A 310 20.66 7.31 -13.72
C PRO A 310 19.91 7.56 -15.04
N LEU A 311 19.19 6.58 -15.57
CA LEU A 311 18.40 6.77 -16.79
C LEU A 311 17.22 7.73 -16.57
N ALA A 312 16.53 7.60 -15.43
CA ALA A 312 15.49 8.54 -15.02
C ALA A 312 16.06 9.96 -14.82
N ALA A 313 17.22 10.07 -14.17
CA ALA A 313 17.94 11.32 -13.95
C ALA A 313 18.34 12.02 -15.25
N TRP A 314 18.83 11.26 -16.24
CA TRP A 314 19.19 11.79 -17.55
C TRP A 314 18.00 12.49 -18.22
N VAL A 315 16.82 11.88 -18.17
CA VAL A 315 15.60 12.45 -18.74
C VAL A 315 15.08 13.61 -17.89
N ALA A 316 15.15 13.51 -16.56
CA ALA A 316 14.80 14.62 -15.67
C ALA A 316 15.66 15.87 -15.95
N ARG A 317 16.96 15.71 -16.20
CA ARG A 317 17.84 16.79 -16.64
C ARG A 317 17.34 17.43 -17.93
N GLU A 318 16.99 16.65 -18.94
CA GLU A 318 16.50 17.20 -20.21
C GLU A 318 15.14 17.90 -20.06
N ILE A 319 14.23 17.41 -19.20
CA ILE A 319 12.99 18.12 -18.86
C ILE A 319 13.28 19.46 -18.17
N ILE A 320 14.18 19.48 -17.19
CA ILE A 320 14.58 20.72 -16.49
C ILE A 320 15.25 21.70 -17.45
N ARG A 321 16.08 21.23 -18.39
CA ARG A 321 16.66 22.09 -19.43
C ARG A 321 15.60 22.70 -20.34
N ASN A 322 14.44 22.08 -20.49
CA ASN A 322 13.30 22.67 -21.20
C ASN A 322 12.42 23.57 -20.31
N GLY A 323 12.81 23.81 -19.05
CA GLY A 323 12.07 24.62 -18.08
C GLY A 323 10.99 23.86 -17.31
N GLY A 324 11.02 22.52 -17.33
CA GLY A 324 10.11 21.68 -16.56
C GLY A 324 10.59 21.38 -15.14
N GLY A 325 9.91 20.48 -14.45
CA GLY A 325 10.21 20.09 -13.07
C GLY A 325 10.47 18.60 -12.90
N ALA A 326 11.22 18.24 -11.86
CA ALA A 326 11.35 16.87 -11.38
C ALA A 326 11.30 16.85 -9.86
N ASN A 327 10.51 15.93 -9.30
CA ASN A 327 10.32 15.74 -7.87
C ASN A 327 10.95 14.41 -7.45
N LEU A 328 11.98 14.46 -6.61
CA LEU A 328 12.45 13.31 -5.85
C LEU A 328 11.86 13.37 -4.44
N ALA A 329 11.32 12.27 -3.94
CA ALA A 329 10.77 12.20 -2.59
C ALA A 329 11.54 11.17 -1.75
N GLU A 330 10.87 10.34 -0.95
CA GLU A 330 11.46 9.17 -0.25
C GLU A 330 12.58 9.59 0.73
N THR A 331 12.22 10.30 1.80
CA THR A 331 13.20 10.95 2.70
C THR A 331 14.09 9.95 3.43
N ASP A 332 13.54 8.82 3.84
CA ASP A 332 14.29 7.70 4.42
C ASP A 332 15.29 7.12 3.42
N GLU A 333 14.93 7.03 2.14
CA GLU A 333 15.82 6.59 1.05
C GLU A 333 16.86 7.65 0.62
N LEU A 334 17.06 8.73 1.39
CA LEU A 334 18.20 9.64 1.20
C LEU A 334 19.13 9.73 2.42
N ILE A 335 18.85 8.95 3.47
CA ILE A 335 19.71 8.90 4.66
C ILE A 335 21.09 8.34 4.28
N GLY A 336 22.14 9.11 4.51
CA GLY A 336 23.53 8.83 4.12
C GLY A 336 23.91 9.27 2.71
N ALA A 337 22.96 9.73 1.89
CA ALA A 337 23.22 10.30 0.58
C ALA A 337 23.32 11.84 0.61
N GLU A 338 23.32 12.44 1.78
CA GLU A 338 23.41 13.89 1.98
C GLU A 338 24.66 14.50 1.30
N PRO A 339 25.86 13.88 1.33
CA PRO A 339 27.01 14.41 0.60
C PRO A 339 26.76 14.54 -0.90
N TYR A 340 26.03 13.58 -1.49
CA TYR A 340 25.68 13.61 -2.90
C TYR A 340 24.68 14.72 -3.17
N ILE A 341 23.56 14.79 -2.44
CA ILE A 341 22.53 15.82 -2.67
C ILE A 341 23.11 17.23 -2.44
N CYS A 342 23.90 17.41 -1.38
CA CYS A 342 24.47 18.70 -1.00
C CYS A 342 25.62 19.18 -1.90
N ASN A 343 26.12 18.36 -2.84
CA ASN A 343 27.24 18.75 -3.70
C ASN A 343 26.88 19.80 -4.77
N ASN A 344 25.59 20.00 -5.06
CA ASN A 344 25.10 20.97 -6.03
C ASN A 344 23.68 21.41 -5.63
N VAL A 345 23.61 22.43 -4.78
CA VAL A 345 22.37 22.97 -4.19
C VAL A 345 22.31 24.47 -4.42
N ARG A 346 21.12 25.02 -4.67
CA ARG A 346 20.87 26.44 -4.95
C ARG A 346 21.60 27.39 -4.01
N ASP A 347 21.42 27.20 -2.71
CA ASP A 347 22.03 28.03 -1.68
C ASP A 347 22.10 27.29 -0.34
N LEU A 348 22.75 27.94 0.64
CA LEU A 348 22.94 27.37 1.97
C LEU A 348 21.62 27.16 2.73
N ALA A 349 20.57 27.95 2.43
CA ALA A 349 19.29 27.81 3.09
C ALA A 349 18.58 26.54 2.59
N THR A 350 18.55 26.30 1.28
CA THR A 350 18.02 25.05 0.70
C THR A 350 18.79 23.83 1.19
N ALA A 351 20.12 23.91 1.30
CA ALA A 351 20.93 22.81 1.83
C ALA A 351 20.57 22.48 3.29
N ARG A 352 20.36 23.51 4.13
CA ARG A 352 19.92 23.32 5.52
C ARG A 352 18.52 22.77 5.59
N GLU A 353 17.59 23.27 4.78
CA GLU A 353 16.21 22.79 4.73
C GLU A 353 16.13 21.30 4.36
N PHE A 354 16.97 20.84 3.43
CA PHE A 354 17.09 19.43 3.10
C PHE A 354 17.56 18.59 4.30
N LEU A 355 18.64 19.02 4.97
CA LEU A 355 19.18 18.31 6.13
C LEU A 355 18.20 18.30 7.31
N ASP A 356 17.55 19.44 7.57
CA ASP A 356 16.53 19.58 8.62
C ASP A 356 15.32 18.67 8.33
N THR A 357 14.95 18.49 7.06
CA THR A 357 13.88 17.57 6.64
C THR A 357 14.26 16.12 6.93
N VAL A 358 15.49 15.71 6.61
CA VAL A 358 15.99 14.35 6.93
C VAL A 358 15.97 14.10 8.43
N GLU A 359 16.46 15.04 9.24
CA GLU A 359 16.45 14.90 10.70
C GLU A 359 15.04 14.95 11.29
N ALA A 360 14.15 15.79 10.75
CA ALA A 360 12.74 15.81 11.16
C ALA A 360 12.03 14.49 10.84
N PHE A 361 12.36 13.85 9.72
CA PHE A 361 11.83 12.54 9.37
C PHE A 361 12.33 11.45 10.33
N LYS A 362 13.63 11.42 10.65
CA LYS A 362 14.18 10.49 11.65
C LYS A 362 13.53 10.67 13.01
N ALA A 363 13.38 11.92 13.46
CA ALA A 363 12.70 12.24 14.71
C ALA A 363 11.21 11.83 14.67
N ARG A 364 10.54 12.01 13.53
CA ARG A 364 9.17 11.53 13.32
C ARG A 364 9.13 10.01 13.48
N ALA A 365 9.91 9.25 12.71
CA ALA A 365 9.98 7.79 12.82
C ALA A 365 10.25 7.31 14.27
N ALA A 366 11.20 7.95 14.96
CA ALA A 366 11.57 7.62 16.34
C ALA A 366 10.41 7.81 17.33
N ARG A 367 9.62 8.88 17.18
CA ARG A 367 8.41 9.11 18.01
C ARG A 367 7.36 8.01 17.83
N HIS A 368 7.33 7.37 16.66
CA HIS A 368 6.47 6.22 16.40
C HIS A 368 7.09 4.87 16.80
N GLY A 369 8.27 4.88 17.42
CA GLY A 369 8.98 3.66 17.84
C GLY A 369 9.72 2.94 16.71
N HIS A 370 9.95 3.63 15.59
CA HIS A 370 10.69 3.09 14.44
C HIS A 370 12.01 3.84 14.20
N SER A 371 12.93 3.22 13.48
CA SER A 371 14.13 3.89 12.94
C SER A 371 13.99 3.97 11.42
N ALA A 372 14.20 5.16 10.86
CA ALA A 372 14.19 5.37 9.42
C ALA A 372 15.32 4.59 8.73
N GLU A 373 16.43 4.39 9.45
CA GLU A 373 17.57 3.55 9.04
C GLU A 373 17.27 2.05 9.04
N GLY A 374 16.09 1.62 9.51
CA GLY A 374 15.62 0.24 9.45
C GLY A 374 15.30 -0.28 8.04
N ASN A 375 15.08 0.61 7.08
CA ASN A 375 15.06 0.32 5.64
C ASN A 375 16.51 0.01 5.19
N PRO A 376 16.87 -0.99 4.34
CA PRO A 376 16.14 -1.83 3.36
C PRO A 376 15.25 -2.95 3.90
N SER A 377 14.20 -3.29 3.13
CA SER A 377 13.37 -4.49 3.35
C SER A 377 14.16 -5.80 3.16
N GLY A 378 13.65 -6.92 3.67
CA GLY A 378 14.25 -8.25 3.43
C GLY A 378 14.40 -8.58 1.94
N GLY A 379 13.45 -8.17 1.10
CA GLY A 379 13.52 -8.32 -0.36
C GLY A 379 14.64 -7.49 -1.01
N ASN A 380 14.90 -6.28 -0.51
CA ASN A 380 16.02 -5.44 -0.96
C ASN A 380 17.37 -6.04 -0.53
N LYS A 381 17.48 -6.50 0.72
CA LYS A 381 18.68 -7.17 1.26
C LYS A 381 19.04 -8.42 0.47
N PHE A 382 18.03 -9.23 0.12
CA PHE A 382 18.19 -10.39 -0.76
C PHE A 382 18.77 -10.01 -2.14
N ARG A 383 18.53 -8.78 -2.62
CA ARG A 383 19.02 -8.25 -3.91
C ARG A 383 20.29 -7.38 -3.80
N GLY A 384 21.00 -7.45 -2.67
CA GLY A 384 22.32 -6.85 -2.50
C GLY A 384 22.36 -5.43 -1.91
N LEU A 385 21.21 -4.92 -1.44
CA LEU A 385 21.15 -3.65 -0.69
C LEU A 385 21.27 -3.95 0.81
N TYR A 386 22.49 -3.92 1.34
CA TYR A 386 22.80 -4.44 2.69
C TYR A 386 22.34 -3.55 3.85
N ASN A 387 22.22 -2.26 3.62
CA ASN A 387 21.84 -1.26 4.60
C ASN A 387 21.27 -0.02 3.93
N ILE A 388 20.80 0.94 4.74
CA ILE A 388 20.17 2.17 4.24
C ILE A 388 21.12 2.95 3.33
N PHE A 389 22.40 3.02 3.66
CA PHE A 389 23.39 3.82 2.91
C PHE A 389 23.53 3.37 1.45
N LEU A 390 23.67 2.05 1.20
CA LEU A 390 23.72 1.53 -0.18
C LEU A 390 22.45 1.85 -0.97
N LYS A 391 21.29 1.70 -0.31
CA LYS A 391 20.00 1.99 -0.91
C LYS A 391 19.88 3.48 -1.23
N SER A 392 20.21 4.34 -0.28
CA SER A 392 20.09 5.79 -0.40
C SER A 392 21.02 6.38 -1.43
N ILE A 393 22.28 5.92 -1.47
CA ILE A 393 23.22 6.33 -2.52
C ILE A 393 22.63 5.99 -3.90
N GLY A 394 22.09 4.78 -4.06
CA GLY A 394 21.45 4.36 -5.29
C GLY A 394 20.22 5.20 -5.64
N ALA A 395 19.35 5.48 -4.69
CA ALA A 395 18.15 6.31 -4.85
C ALA A 395 18.50 7.76 -5.24
N ALA A 396 19.54 8.33 -4.63
CA ALA A 396 20.02 9.68 -4.92
C ALA A 396 20.48 9.85 -6.38
N MET A 397 20.89 8.78 -7.06
CA MET A 397 21.24 8.79 -8.49
C MET A 397 20.04 9.09 -9.42
N LYS A 398 18.82 9.29 -8.88
CA LYS A 398 17.67 9.86 -9.61
C LYS A 398 17.83 11.37 -9.85
N ARG A 399 18.78 12.03 -9.19
CA ARG A 399 19.27 13.37 -9.54
C ARG A 399 20.50 13.23 -10.43
N ASP A 400 20.52 13.92 -11.55
CA ASP A 400 21.72 13.94 -12.40
C ASP A 400 22.79 14.82 -11.72
N PRO A 401 24.10 14.48 -11.77
CA PRO A 401 25.15 15.25 -11.10
C PRO A 401 25.19 16.74 -11.48
N ASP A 402 24.82 17.08 -12.72
CA ASP A 402 24.80 18.47 -13.20
C ASP A 402 23.56 19.23 -12.72
N VAL A 403 22.54 18.52 -12.21
CA VAL A 403 21.27 19.09 -11.79
C VAL A 403 21.33 19.58 -10.35
N ARG A 404 21.09 20.87 -10.19
CA ARG A 404 21.04 21.56 -8.91
C ARG A 404 19.73 21.30 -8.17
N LEU A 405 19.80 21.02 -6.87
CA LEU A 405 18.61 21.04 -5.99
C LEU A 405 18.11 22.50 -5.83
N GLU A 406 16.90 22.77 -6.30
CA GLU A 406 16.30 24.12 -6.28
C GLU A 406 15.42 24.36 -5.05
N HIS A 407 14.66 23.34 -4.63
CA HIS A 407 13.62 23.48 -3.60
C HIS A 407 13.48 22.22 -2.74
N VAL A 408 13.12 22.43 -1.48
CA VAL A 408 12.60 21.39 -0.59
C VAL A 408 11.12 21.68 -0.37
N LEU A 409 10.28 20.65 -0.48
CA LEU A 409 8.83 20.73 -0.44
C LEU A 409 8.33 19.89 0.73
N ALA A 410 7.34 20.41 1.45
CA ALA A 410 6.55 19.56 2.33
C ALA A 410 5.67 18.61 1.52
N TYR A 411 5.25 17.47 2.08
CA TYR A 411 4.38 16.51 1.42
C TYR A 411 3.15 17.19 0.79
N GLY A 412 2.93 16.99 -0.52
CA GLY A 412 1.81 17.53 -1.28
C GLY A 412 1.85 19.04 -1.55
N GLN A 413 2.93 19.73 -1.18
CA GLN A 413 3.10 21.17 -1.47
C GLN A 413 3.25 21.38 -2.99
N LEU A 414 2.56 22.37 -3.54
CA LEU A 414 2.62 22.64 -4.98
C LEU A 414 4.05 22.99 -5.41
N MET A 415 4.51 22.32 -6.46
CA MET A 415 5.73 22.66 -7.16
C MET A 415 5.44 23.83 -8.11
N GLU A 416 5.56 25.06 -7.63
CA GLU A 416 5.24 26.27 -8.42
C GLU A 416 6.36 26.63 -9.41
N GLU A 417 7.61 26.50 -8.97
CA GLU A 417 8.81 26.83 -9.74
C GLU A 417 9.40 25.60 -10.44
N PRO A 418 10.07 25.77 -11.60
CA PRO A 418 10.72 24.68 -12.32
C PRO A 418 12.01 24.22 -11.65
N GLY A 419 12.55 23.08 -12.10
CA GLY A 419 13.81 22.53 -11.61
C GLY A 419 13.65 21.25 -10.79
N PHE A 420 14.74 20.84 -10.14
CA PHE A 420 14.76 19.64 -9.31
C PHE A 420 14.36 20.00 -7.88
N CYS A 421 13.31 19.36 -7.38
CA CYS A 421 12.79 19.54 -6.04
C CYS A 421 12.93 18.23 -5.26
N PHE A 422 13.20 18.35 -3.96
CA PHE A 422 13.07 17.27 -3.01
C PHE A 422 11.78 17.44 -2.20
N MET A 423 11.01 16.38 -1.95
CA MET A 423 9.77 16.44 -1.16
C MET A 423 9.84 15.51 0.06
N ASP A 424 9.49 16.01 1.26
CA ASP A 424 9.31 15.18 2.46
C ASP A 424 8.20 14.15 2.22
N SER A 425 8.54 12.86 2.32
CA SER A 425 7.62 11.74 2.15
C SER A 425 8.22 10.44 2.71
N PRO A 426 7.40 9.41 2.98
CA PRO A 426 7.91 8.06 3.21
C PRO A 426 8.45 7.47 1.90
N GLY A 427 9.26 6.41 1.99
CA GLY A 427 9.71 5.56 0.90
C GLY A 427 8.65 4.57 0.43
N ASN A 428 7.54 4.40 1.18
CA ASN A 428 6.37 3.67 0.69
C ASN A 428 5.84 4.28 -0.62
N ASP A 429 5.73 3.43 -1.64
CA ASP A 429 5.64 3.87 -3.03
C ASP A 429 4.37 4.67 -3.36
N LEU A 430 3.20 4.11 -3.05
CA LEU A 430 1.92 4.76 -3.34
C LEU A 430 1.69 6.02 -2.50
N GLU A 431 2.19 6.03 -1.26
CA GLU A 431 2.11 7.19 -0.37
C GLU A 431 3.00 8.33 -0.85
N SER A 432 4.24 8.04 -1.23
CA SER A 432 5.15 9.01 -1.84
C SER A 432 4.56 9.61 -3.12
N ILE A 433 4.10 8.75 -4.05
CA ILE A 433 3.52 9.16 -5.34
C ILE A 433 2.31 10.07 -5.12
N ALA A 434 1.43 9.76 -4.15
CA ALA A 434 0.27 10.61 -3.87
C ALA A 434 0.68 12.05 -3.53
N GLY A 435 1.75 12.24 -2.74
CA GLY A 435 2.30 13.57 -2.46
C GLY A 435 2.88 14.23 -3.72
N GLN A 436 3.62 13.49 -4.55
CA GLN A 436 4.22 14.03 -5.77
C GLN A 436 3.14 14.44 -6.80
N VAL A 437 2.10 13.63 -6.95
CA VAL A 437 0.95 13.94 -7.80
C VAL A 437 0.19 15.14 -7.26
N ALA A 438 -0.06 15.23 -5.94
CA ALA A 438 -0.68 16.43 -5.36
C ALA A 438 0.17 17.69 -5.54
N SER A 439 1.50 17.54 -5.60
CA SER A 439 2.44 18.63 -5.90
C SER A 439 2.40 19.08 -7.36
N GLY A 440 1.69 18.34 -8.23
CA GLY A 440 1.46 18.67 -9.65
C GLY A 440 2.21 17.79 -10.66
N CYS A 441 2.88 16.72 -10.23
CA CYS A 441 3.57 15.82 -11.16
C CYS A 441 2.59 15.10 -12.10
N ASN A 442 2.76 15.30 -13.41
CA ASN A 442 1.85 14.82 -14.45
C ASN A 442 2.40 13.65 -15.27
N ILE A 443 3.58 13.12 -14.91
CA ILE A 443 4.14 11.83 -15.34
C ILE A 443 4.91 11.22 -14.16
N ILE A 444 4.80 9.91 -13.95
CA ILE A 444 5.56 9.18 -12.94
C ILE A 444 6.61 8.31 -13.63
N PHE A 445 7.86 8.43 -13.21
CA PHE A 445 8.91 7.45 -13.48
C PHE A 445 9.07 6.55 -12.27
N PHE A 446 8.77 5.28 -12.48
CA PHE A 446 8.78 4.28 -11.44
C PHE A 446 9.90 3.28 -11.69
N VAL A 447 11.01 3.44 -11.00
CA VAL A 447 12.20 2.58 -11.16
C VAL A 447 12.08 1.36 -10.26
N THR A 448 12.26 0.16 -10.81
CA THR A 448 12.14 -1.07 -10.05
C THR A 448 13.08 -2.17 -10.53
N GLY A 449 13.81 -2.80 -9.60
CA GLY A 449 14.64 -3.97 -9.90
C GLY A 449 13.94 -5.30 -9.71
N ASN A 450 12.92 -5.34 -8.86
CA ASN A 450 12.11 -6.53 -8.68
C ASN A 450 10.93 -6.63 -9.66
N GLY A 451 10.57 -5.53 -10.32
CA GLY A 451 9.48 -5.48 -11.28
C GLY A 451 8.15 -5.15 -10.61
N SER A 452 8.11 -4.06 -9.84
CA SER A 452 6.86 -3.59 -9.27
C SER A 452 5.91 -3.00 -10.30
N ILE A 453 4.62 -3.35 -10.17
CA ILE A 453 3.56 -3.05 -11.12
C ILE A 453 2.72 -1.84 -10.69
N THR A 454 3.13 -1.11 -9.67
CA THR A 454 2.38 0.04 -9.11
C THR A 454 2.01 1.06 -10.20
N ASN A 455 0.76 1.54 -10.18
CA ASN A 455 0.25 2.59 -11.05
C ASN A 455 -0.67 3.54 -10.27
N PHE A 456 -0.72 4.80 -10.70
CA PHE A 456 -1.62 5.82 -10.16
C PHE A 456 -2.83 6.04 -11.10
N PRO A 457 -4.06 6.28 -10.60
CA PRO A 457 -5.28 6.22 -11.42
C PRO A 457 -5.38 7.26 -12.54
N PHE A 458 -4.81 8.47 -12.36
CA PHE A 458 -4.96 9.57 -13.32
C PHE A 458 -3.66 10.20 -13.79
N VAL A 459 -2.51 9.61 -13.44
CA VAL A 459 -1.18 10.06 -13.90
C VAL A 459 -0.46 8.88 -14.52
N PRO A 460 0.03 8.98 -15.77
CA PRO A 460 0.69 7.87 -16.43
C PRO A 460 1.99 7.48 -15.71
N THR A 461 2.15 6.19 -15.45
CA THR A 461 3.32 5.61 -14.76
C THR A 461 4.18 4.82 -15.74
N VAL A 462 5.36 5.37 -16.07
CA VAL A 462 6.38 4.71 -16.90
C VAL A 462 7.27 3.86 -16.00
N LYS A 463 7.16 2.54 -16.12
CA LYS A 463 7.94 1.59 -15.31
C LYS A 463 9.27 1.25 -15.96
N ILE A 464 10.36 1.44 -15.21
CA ILE A 464 11.74 1.29 -15.66
C ILE A 464 12.40 0.13 -14.90
N VAL A 465 12.74 -0.95 -15.60
CA VAL A 465 13.36 -2.15 -15.01
C VAL A 465 14.87 -2.12 -15.13
N THR A 466 15.56 -2.47 -14.05
CA THR A 466 17.01 -2.25 -13.88
C THR A 466 17.89 -3.28 -14.60
N THR A 467 17.37 -4.48 -14.90
CA THR A 467 18.09 -5.57 -15.58
C THR A 467 17.28 -6.14 -16.74
N THR A 468 17.97 -6.61 -17.79
CA THR A 468 17.33 -7.13 -19.00
C THR A 468 16.60 -8.44 -18.74
N GLU A 469 17.19 -9.35 -17.97
CA GLU A 469 16.55 -10.63 -17.62
C GLU A 469 15.21 -10.41 -16.90
N ARG A 470 15.16 -9.46 -15.96
CA ARG A 470 13.93 -9.12 -15.27
C ARG A 470 12.91 -8.47 -16.19
N PHE A 471 13.35 -7.60 -17.10
CA PHE A 471 12.48 -7.00 -18.10
C PHE A 471 11.85 -8.07 -19.00
N ASP A 472 12.63 -9.02 -19.50
CA ASP A 472 12.14 -10.07 -20.39
C ASP A 472 11.11 -10.97 -19.69
N LEU A 473 11.33 -11.27 -18.41
CA LEU A 473 10.38 -12.01 -17.56
C LEU A 473 9.05 -11.26 -17.37
N LEU A 474 9.08 -9.93 -17.29
CA LEU A 474 7.94 -9.08 -16.93
C LEU A 474 7.51 -8.14 -18.06
N GLN A 475 7.88 -8.43 -19.30
CA GLN A 475 7.70 -7.54 -20.45
C GLN A 475 6.23 -7.16 -20.71
N GLY A 476 5.29 -7.99 -20.24
CA GLY A 476 3.85 -7.70 -20.30
C GLY A 476 3.39 -6.61 -19.35
N ASP A 477 4.21 -6.25 -18.35
CA ASP A 477 3.88 -5.34 -17.26
C ASP A 477 4.88 -4.15 -17.15
N MET A 478 5.89 -4.06 -18.01
CA MET A 478 7.02 -3.12 -17.90
C MET A 478 7.20 -2.28 -19.17
N ASP A 479 7.48 -0.98 -19.00
CA ASP A 479 7.58 -0.05 -20.14
C ASP A 479 9.00 0.02 -20.71
N ILE A 480 10.03 0.02 -19.86
CA ILE A 480 11.42 0.34 -20.25
C ILE A 480 12.42 -0.67 -19.66
N ASN A 481 13.34 -1.14 -20.50
CA ASN A 481 14.51 -1.93 -20.10
C ASN A 481 15.74 -1.02 -19.92
N ALA A 482 16.07 -0.64 -18.68
CA ALA A 482 17.32 0.04 -18.35
C ALA A 482 18.52 -0.91 -18.25
N GLY A 483 18.29 -2.21 -18.11
CA GLY A 483 19.31 -3.26 -18.11
C GLY A 483 20.17 -3.28 -19.36
N ARG A 484 19.66 -2.76 -20.48
CA ARG A 484 20.44 -2.49 -21.70
C ARG A 484 21.74 -1.72 -21.45
N TYR A 485 21.80 -0.89 -20.39
CA TYR A 485 23.01 -0.19 -19.97
C TYR A 485 24.09 -1.18 -19.48
N LEU A 486 23.68 -2.16 -18.66
CA LEU A 486 24.55 -3.22 -18.15
C LEU A 486 25.05 -4.14 -19.29
N ASP A 487 24.26 -4.26 -20.36
CA ASP A 487 24.56 -5.00 -21.59
C ASP A 487 25.44 -4.23 -22.59
N GLY A 488 25.80 -2.98 -22.26
CA GLY A 488 26.75 -2.17 -23.03
C GLY A 488 26.14 -1.08 -23.92
N THR A 489 24.83 -0.84 -23.85
CA THR A 489 24.22 0.32 -24.53
C THR A 489 24.64 1.61 -23.81
N PRO A 490 25.13 2.64 -24.50
CA PRO A 490 25.46 3.92 -23.87
C PRO A 490 24.24 4.59 -23.20
N MET A 491 24.44 5.20 -22.03
CA MET A 491 23.37 5.90 -21.29
C MET A 491 22.71 7.00 -22.13
N ASP A 492 23.49 7.73 -22.94
CA ASP A 492 22.97 8.78 -23.81
C ASP A 492 22.01 8.27 -24.89
N ASP A 493 22.22 7.05 -25.40
CA ASP A 493 21.30 6.43 -26.36
C ASP A 493 19.98 6.04 -25.67
N LEU A 494 20.08 5.39 -24.50
CA LEU A 494 18.92 5.02 -23.70
C LEU A 494 18.12 6.24 -23.23
N GLY A 495 18.83 7.30 -22.83
CA GLY A 495 18.23 8.56 -22.40
C GLY A 495 17.44 9.21 -23.52
N ARG A 496 17.97 9.25 -24.74
CA ARG A 496 17.25 9.74 -25.93
C ARG A 496 16.00 8.92 -26.23
N ASP A 497 16.10 7.59 -26.16
CA ASP A 497 14.95 6.69 -26.34
C ASP A 497 13.86 6.97 -25.30
N LEU A 498 14.23 7.05 -24.02
CA LEU A 498 13.28 7.31 -22.93
C LEU A 498 12.69 8.73 -23.00
N TYR A 499 13.47 9.75 -23.35
CA TYR A 499 12.96 11.11 -23.52
C TYR A 499 11.90 11.17 -24.62
N ALA A 500 12.17 10.58 -25.79
CA ALA A 500 11.19 10.51 -26.88
C ALA A 500 9.92 9.76 -26.44
N ARG A 501 10.09 8.65 -25.69
CA ARG A 501 8.97 7.90 -25.12
C ARG A 501 8.18 8.72 -24.10
N THR A 502 8.85 9.52 -23.29
CA THR A 502 8.22 10.39 -22.28
C THR A 502 7.32 11.42 -22.96
N LEU A 503 7.78 12.06 -24.03
CA LEU A 503 6.96 13.00 -24.80
C LEU A 503 5.77 12.32 -25.48
N ALA A 504 5.94 11.08 -25.97
CA ALA A 504 4.85 10.29 -26.55
C ALA A 504 3.79 9.92 -25.50
N VAL A 505 4.21 9.49 -24.31
CA VAL A 505 3.33 9.19 -23.17
C VAL A 505 2.60 10.45 -22.71
N ALA A 506 3.31 11.57 -22.55
CA ALA A 506 2.71 12.87 -22.27
C ALA A 506 1.65 13.25 -23.32
N GLY A 507 1.96 12.94 -24.58
CA GLY A 507 1.12 13.13 -25.77
C GLY A 507 -0.13 12.26 -25.84
N GLY A 508 -0.31 11.30 -24.95
CA GLY A 508 -1.48 10.41 -24.89
C GLY A 508 -1.19 8.94 -25.19
N GLU A 509 0.07 8.56 -25.45
CA GLU A 509 0.40 7.13 -25.52
C GLU A 509 0.20 6.47 -24.15
N ARG A 510 -0.59 5.39 -24.11
CA ARG A 510 -0.85 4.63 -22.89
C ARG A 510 0.36 3.77 -22.52
N THR A 511 0.80 3.91 -21.29
CA THR A 511 1.76 3.01 -20.62
C THR A 511 1.20 1.59 -20.51
N VAL A 512 2.07 0.63 -20.25
CA VAL A 512 1.67 -0.77 -19.99
C VAL A 512 0.73 -0.85 -18.79
N GLY A 513 1.00 -0.08 -17.74
CA GLY A 513 0.15 -0.02 -16.55
C GLY A 513 -1.27 0.48 -16.82
N GLU A 514 -1.39 1.56 -17.61
CA GLU A 514 -2.70 2.06 -18.02
C GLU A 514 -3.49 1.03 -18.83
N LYS A 515 -2.82 0.19 -19.64
CA LYS A 515 -3.48 -0.87 -20.41
C LYS A 515 -3.90 -2.05 -19.54
N ALA A 516 -3.17 -2.33 -18.47
CA ALA A 516 -3.48 -3.40 -17.52
C ALA A 516 -4.76 -3.12 -16.70
N GLY A 517 -5.11 -1.84 -16.50
CA GLY A 517 -6.36 -1.44 -15.87
C GLY A 517 -6.39 -1.63 -14.35
N HIS A 518 -5.22 -1.65 -13.69
CA HIS A 518 -5.08 -1.63 -12.24
C HIS A 518 -4.35 -0.37 -11.78
N SER A 519 -4.85 0.23 -10.71
CA SER A 519 -4.22 1.38 -10.05
C SER A 519 -4.71 1.47 -8.61
N GLN A 520 -3.97 2.20 -7.78
CA GLN A 520 -4.28 2.40 -6.36
C GLN A 520 -3.91 3.81 -5.93
N VAL A 521 -4.52 4.27 -4.83
CA VAL A 521 -4.16 5.51 -4.16
C VAL A 521 -4.05 5.22 -2.67
N GLN A 522 -2.98 5.71 -2.07
CA GLN A 522 -2.76 5.64 -0.64
C GLN A 522 -2.13 6.98 -0.22
N LEU A 523 -2.68 7.64 0.80
CA LEU A 523 -2.11 8.88 1.32
C LEU A 523 -1.15 8.56 2.45
N TRP A 524 -0.19 9.46 2.71
CA TRP A 524 0.72 9.25 3.82
C TRP A 524 0.00 9.23 5.16
N ARG A 525 0.04 8.06 5.79
CA ARG A 525 -0.45 7.85 7.14
C ARG A 525 0.61 8.32 8.13
N ASN A 526 0.27 9.37 8.87
CA ASN A 526 1.15 10.04 9.82
C ASN A 526 0.33 10.54 11.04
N TRP A 527 -0.22 9.61 11.81
CA TRP A 527 -1.07 9.95 12.96
C TRP A 527 -0.19 10.35 14.14
N ALA A 528 -0.03 11.65 14.39
CA ALA A 528 0.78 12.09 15.53
C ALA A 528 0.21 11.60 16.88
N LEU A 529 1.06 11.63 17.90
CA LEU A 529 0.73 11.30 19.28
C LEU A 529 0.33 12.57 20.03
N ASP A 530 -0.61 12.46 20.97
CA ASP A 530 -1.10 13.60 21.77
C ASP A 530 -0.02 14.28 22.64
N SER A 531 1.15 13.64 22.79
CA SER A 531 2.31 14.19 23.49
C SER A 531 3.61 13.52 23.05
N ASP A 532 4.74 14.24 23.15
CA ASP A 532 6.09 13.69 22.91
C ASP A 532 6.50 12.56 23.88
N ASP A 533 5.75 12.35 24.98
CA ASP A 533 6.03 11.38 26.05
C ASP A 533 5.22 10.06 25.96
N GLN A 534 4.40 9.85 24.93
CA GLN A 534 3.71 8.56 24.77
C GLN A 534 4.70 7.48 24.32
N ALA A 535 5.14 6.64 25.27
CA ALA A 535 5.88 5.43 24.96
C ALA A 535 5.07 4.56 23.99
N MET A 536 5.74 4.01 22.97
CA MET A 536 5.14 3.06 22.04
C MET A 536 4.46 1.94 22.83
N VAL A 537 3.14 1.83 22.69
CA VAL A 537 2.38 0.75 23.30
C VAL A 537 2.55 -0.48 22.40
N PRO A 538 3.22 -1.55 22.85
CA PRO A 538 3.31 -2.78 22.07
C PRO A 538 1.90 -3.32 21.84
N PRO A 539 1.66 -4.10 20.76
CA PRO A 539 0.35 -4.70 20.58
C PRO A 539 0.05 -5.58 21.78
N ALA A 540 -1.22 -5.68 22.16
CA ALA A 540 -1.59 -6.58 23.23
C ALA A 540 -1.03 -7.99 22.93
N PRO A 541 -0.34 -8.61 23.91
CA PRO A 541 0.16 -9.96 23.73
C PRO A 541 -1.03 -10.88 23.45
N ILE A 542 -0.76 -12.02 22.81
CA ILE A 542 -1.76 -13.06 22.61
C ILE A 542 -2.41 -13.34 23.98
N GLN A 543 -3.72 -13.13 24.03
CA GLN A 543 -4.49 -13.33 25.25
C GLN A 543 -4.78 -14.81 25.43
N THR A 544 -5.20 -15.19 26.63
CA THR A 544 -5.53 -16.58 26.96
C THR A 544 -6.58 -17.20 26.03
N GLY A 545 -7.41 -16.37 25.38
CA GLY A 545 -8.50 -16.83 24.53
C GLY A 545 -9.65 -17.46 25.30
N LYS A 546 -9.68 -17.28 26.63
CA LYS A 546 -10.73 -17.81 27.50
C LYS A 546 -11.99 -16.95 27.40
N ALA A 547 -13.11 -17.59 27.09
CA ALA A 547 -14.38 -16.90 26.98
C ALA A 547 -14.94 -16.49 28.34
N ILE A 548 -15.54 -15.31 28.41
CA ILE A 548 -16.38 -14.87 29.52
C ILE A 548 -17.69 -15.67 29.44
N GLN A 549 -17.96 -16.44 30.50
CA GLN A 549 -19.17 -17.23 30.62
C GLN A 549 -20.29 -16.35 31.18
N VAL A 550 -21.26 -16.02 30.32
CA VAL A 550 -22.43 -15.21 30.69
C VAL A 550 -23.50 -16.11 31.29
N VAL A 551 -23.95 -15.82 32.50
CA VAL A 551 -24.99 -16.61 33.18
C VAL A 551 -26.34 -15.95 32.94
N ASN A 552 -26.99 -16.29 31.82
CA ASN A 552 -28.36 -15.86 31.54
C ASN A 552 -29.29 -17.05 31.27
N GLY A 553 -30.60 -16.86 31.49
CA GLY A 553 -31.60 -17.89 31.25
C GLY A 553 -31.73 -18.22 29.77
N ARG A 554 -31.66 -19.50 29.41
CA ARG A 554 -31.92 -19.96 28.04
C ARG A 554 -33.42 -19.82 27.76
N GLY A 555 -33.81 -18.81 26.99
CA GLY A 555 -35.16 -18.69 26.45
C GLY A 555 -35.44 -19.72 25.35
N ASP A 556 -36.69 -19.83 24.92
CA ASP A 556 -37.04 -20.62 23.73
C ASP A 556 -36.90 -19.74 22.47
N LEU A 557 -35.90 -20.05 21.64
CA LEU A 557 -35.71 -19.44 20.32
C LEU A 557 -35.57 -20.54 19.27
N ASP A 558 -36.38 -20.44 18.21
CA ASP A 558 -36.25 -21.28 17.02
C ASP A 558 -35.32 -20.55 16.05
N PHE A 559 -34.13 -21.10 15.83
CA PHE A 559 -33.12 -20.55 14.92
C PHE A 559 -32.35 -21.70 14.30
N ALA A 560 -32.32 -21.72 12.98
CA ALA A 560 -31.69 -22.78 12.22
C ALA A 560 -31.13 -22.26 10.90
N PHE A 561 -29.92 -22.64 10.53
CA PHE A 561 -29.34 -22.29 9.23
C PHE A 561 -28.80 -23.52 8.51
N PRO A 562 -28.93 -23.61 7.18
CA PRO A 562 -28.25 -24.64 6.42
C PRO A 562 -26.75 -24.38 6.39
N GLY A 563 -25.95 -25.44 6.50
CA GLY A 563 -24.50 -25.32 6.45
C GLY A 563 -23.80 -26.62 6.14
N ILE A 564 -22.48 -26.59 6.21
CA ILE A 564 -21.57 -27.68 5.88
C ILE A 564 -20.84 -28.10 7.15
N ARG A 565 -20.90 -29.39 7.49
CA ARG A 565 -20.17 -29.96 8.62
C ARG A 565 -18.67 -30.00 8.32
N ARG A 566 -17.87 -29.33 9.15
CA ARG A 566 -16.41 -29.40 9.18
C ARG A 566 -15.95 -29.64 10.61
N GLY A 567 -15.46 -30.85 10.88
CA GLY A 567 -15.15 -31.25 12.26
C GLY A 567 -16.41 -31.25 13.13
N ASP A 568 -16.37 -30.54 14.24
CA ASP A 568 -17.48 -30.34 15.17
C ASP A 568 -18.46 -29.23 14.73
N ARG A 569 -18.05 -28.33 13.83
CA ARG A 569 -18.84 -27.16 13.41
C ARG A 569 -19.76 -27.40 12.22
N VAL A 570 -20.93 -26.75 12.23
CA VAL A 570 -21.72 -26.49 11.00
C VAL A 570 -21.42 -25.07 10.53
N LEU A 571 -20.81 -24.93 9.35
CA LEU A 571 -20.45 -23.64 8.78
C LEU A 571 -21.50 -23.19 7.76
N PRO A 572 -21.97 -21.93 7.79
CA PRO A 572 -22.99 -21.46 6.85
C PRO A 572 -22.46 -21.31 5.43
N ARG A 573 -21.13 -21.13 5.27
CA ARG A 573 -20.47 -20.91 3.99
C ARG A 573 -19.12 -21.62 3.95
N ASP A 574 -18.72 -21.99 2.74
CA ASP A 574 -17.42 -22.58 2.41
C ASP A 574 -16.83 -21.68 1.30
N MET A 575 -15.80 -20.91 1.65
CA MET A 575 -15.26 -19.81 0.84
C MET A 575 -13.85 -20.13 0.36
N ASN A 576 -13.53 -19.72 -0.87
CA ASN A 576 -12.18 -19.76 -1.41
C ASN A 576 -11.55 -18.37 -1.30
N LEU A 577 -10.43 -18.26 -0.59
CA LEU A 577 -9.83 -16.98 -0.24
C LEU A 577 -8.48 -16.78 -0.95
N ILE A 578 -8.30 -15.60 -1.55
CA ILE A 578 -6.99 -15.11 -1.97
C ILE A 578 -6.57 -14.01 -1.00
N VAL A 579 -5.47 -14.24 -0.28
CA VAL A 579 -4.92 -13.26 0.68
C VAL A 579 -3.69 -12.60 0.04
N PRO A 580 -3.80 -11.33 -0.39
CA PRO A 580 -2.61 -10.59 -0.80
C PRO A 580 -1.70 -10.36 0.41
N THR A 581 -0.38 -10.37 0.21
CA THR A 581 0.60 -10.05 1.27
C THR A 581 1.17 -8.64 1.16
N SER A 582 0.64 -7.82 0.24
CA SER A 582 0.96 -6.41 0.11
C SER A 582 -0.13 -5.65 -0.64
N LEU A 583 -0.16 -4.33 -0.45
CA LEU A 583 -1.00 -3.41 -1.22
C LEU A 583 -0.82 -3.64 -2.74
N CYS A 584 0.42 -3.78 -3.21
CA CYS A 584 0.75 -4.02 -4.63
C CYS A 584 0.15 -5.33 -5.19
N SER A 585 0.03 -6.41 -4.39
CA SER A 585 -0.63 -7.65 -4.84
C SER A 585 -2.15 -7.64 -4.67
N GLY A 586 -2.70 -6.68 -3.92
CA GLY A 586 -4.13 -6.53 -3.66
C GLY A 586 -4.99 -6.40 -4.91
N GLN A 587 -4.65 -5.51 -5.85
CA GLN A 587 -5.42 -5.40 -7.11
C GLN A 587 -5.34 -6.68 -7.95
N ILE A 588 -4.19 -7.37 -7.94
CA ILE A 588 -4.03 -8.61 -8.70
C ILE A 588 -4.86 -9.74 -8.09
N ALA A 589 -4.97 -9.79 -6.76
CA ALA A 589 -5.88 -10.70 -6.07
C ALA A 589 -7.34 -10.41 -6.43
N ALA A 590 -7.75 -9.14 -6.52
CA ALA A 590 -9.09 -8.75 -6.97
C ALA A 590 -9.36 -9.16 -8.44
N LEU A 591 -8.39 -8.98 -9.33
CA LEU A 591 -8.46 -9.45 -10.73
C LEU A 591 -8.57 -10.98 -10.79
N ALA A 592 -7.83 -11.70 -9.95
CA ALA A 592 -7.90 -13.16 -9.86
C ALA A 592 -9.29 -13.63 -9.41
N VAL A 593 -9.85 -13.04 -8.36
CA VAL A 593 -11.22 -13.36 -7.89
C VAL A 593 -12.25 -13.09 -8.98
N ARG A 594 -12.15 -11.97 -9.71
CA ARG A 594 -13.06 -11.66 -10.83
C ARG A 594 -12.95 -12.69 -11.95
N ARG A 595 -11.73 -13.07 -12.33
CA ARG A 595 -11.46 -14.08 -13.35
C ARG A 595 -11.99 -15.46 -12.94
N LEU A 596 -11.69 -15.91 -11.72
CA LEU A 596 -12.16 -17.18 -11.17
C LEU A 596 -13.70 -17.24 -11.14
N SER A 597 -14.34 -16.16 -10.70
CA SER A 597 -15.80 -16.07 -10.63
C SER A 597 -16.46 -16.16 -12.01
N ASN A 598 -15.80 -15.64 -13.06
CA ASN A 598 -16.27 -15.74 -14.44
C ASN A 598 -16.06 -17.13 -15.06
N VAL A 599 -14.93 -17.79 -14.76
CA VAL A 599 -14.55 -19.07 -15.41
C VAL A 599 -15.12 -20.28 -14.68
N LEU A 600 -15.10 -20.27 -13.34
CA LEU A 600 -15.54 -21.39 -12.50
C LEU A 600 -16.97 -21.19 -11.95
N GLY A 601 -17.58 -20.03 -12.24
CA GLY A 601 -18.93 -19.68 -11.84
C GLY A 601 -19.07 -19.35 -10.36
N ALA A 602 -20.29 -18.96 -9.97
CA ALA A 602 -20.63 -18.58 -8.59
C ALA A 602 -20.53 -19.74 -7.58
N ALA A 603 -20.45 -20.99 -8.04
CA ALA A 603 -20.31 -22.17 -7.18
C ALA A 603 -18.99 -22.20 -6.39
N GLY A 604 -17.98 -21.44 -6.83
CA GLY A 604 -16.68 -21.38 -6.18
C GLY A 604 -16.55 -20.39 -5.02
N ASN A 605 -17.54 -19.54 -4.72
CA ASN A 605 -17.52 -18.61 -3.56
C ASN A 605 -16.15 -17.95 -3.29
N PHE A 606 -15.63 -17.21 -4.27
CA PHE A 606 -14.31 -16.59 -4.17
C PHE A 606 -14.36 -15.22 -3.50
N ALA A 607 -13.38 -14.94 -2.65
CA ALA A 607 -13.19 -13.65 -2.01
C ALA A 607 -11.71 -13.27 -1.92
N THR A 608 -11.45 -12.00 -1.68
CA THR A 608 -10.13 -11.49 -1.33
C THR A 608 -10.25 -10.36 -0.32
N VAL A 609 -9.21 -10.17 0.49
CA VAL A 609 -9.11 -9.11 1.50
C VAL A 609 -8.04 -8.12 1.06
N VAL A 610 -8.38 -7.27 0.08
CA VAL A 610 -7.48 -6.23 -0.41
C VAL A 610 -7.23 -5.21 0.71
N HIS A 611 -5.97 -4.94 1.03
CA HIS A 611 -5.58 -4.03 2.10
C HIS A 611 -4.49 -3.06 1.65
N HIS A 612 -4.18 -2.10 2.52
CA HIS A 612 -3.22 -1.03 2.26
C HIS A 612 -1.83 -1.24 2.89
N GLU A 613 -1.60 -2.36 3.56
CA GLU A 613 -0.33 -2.68 4.24
C GLU A 613 0.59 -3.65 3.46
N GLY A 614 1.71 -4.05 4.08
CA GLY A 614 2.67 -5.08 3.62
C GLY A 614 4.03 -4.52 3.19
N CYS A 615 4.04 -3.38 2.49
CA CYS A 615 5.29 -2.65 2.18
C CYS A 615 5.66 -1.63 3.27
N GLY A 616 4.68 -0.91 3.82
CA GLY A 616 4.87 0.17 4.80
C GLY A 616 4.85 -0.24 6.28
N ALA A 617 4.61 -1.52 6.59
CA ALA A 617 4.71 -2.05 7.95
C ALA A 617 6.20 -2.18 8.33
N SER A 618 6.76 -1.08 8.82
CA SER A 618 8.21 -0.90 8.92
C SER A 618 8.86 -1.88 9.91
N SER A 619 8.22 -2.19 11.04
CA SER A 619 8.69 -3.14 12.07
C SER A 619 7.74 -3.17 13.28
N GLY A 620 8.01 -4.03 14.26
CA GLY A 620 7.42 -3.94 15.60
C GLY A 620 5.90 -4.13 15.62
N THR A 621 5.20 -3.27 16.37
CA THR A 621 3.75 -3.38 16.60
C THR A 621 2.92 -3.47 15.33
N SER A 622 3.22 -2.66 14.31
CA SER A 622 2.45 -2.63 13.07
C SER A 622 2.60 -3.92 12.25
N GLU A 623 3.80 -4.49 12.19
CA GLU A 623 4.08 -5.76 11.53
C GLU A 623 3.42 -6.94 12.25
N GLU A 624 3.43 -6.96 13.58
CA GLU A 624 2.76 -8.00 14.37
C GLU A 624 1.23 -7.96 14.22
N LEU A 625 0.62 -6.78 14.27
CA LEU A 625 -0.82 -6.60 14.04
C LEU A 625 -1.21 -7.04 12.63
N TYR A 626 -0.41 -6.64 11.63
CA TYR A 626 -0.59 -7.04 10.25
C TYR A 626 -0.54 -8.57 10.08
N ALA A 627 0.55 -9.20 10.54
CA ALA A 627 0.78 -10.64 10.40
C ALA A 627 -0.32 -11.45 11.09
N ARG A 628 -0.72 -11.04 12.30
CA ARG A 628 -1.81 -11.67 13.06
C ARG A 628 -3.15 -11.53 12.34
N THR A 629 -3.44 -10.37 11.76
CA THR A 629 -4.67 -10.13 11.00
C THR A 629 -4.75 -11.07 9.81
N LEU A 630 -3.71 -11.12 8.97
CA LEU A 630 -3.70 -12.02 7.82
C LEU A 630 -3.76 -13.49 8.22
N ALA A 631 -3.02 -13.90 9.26
CA ALA A 631 -3.07 -15.26 9.78
C ALA A 631 -4.48 -15.64 10.28
N GLY A 632 -5.20 -14.72 10.90
CA GLY A 632 -6.60 -14.89 11.31
C GLY A 632 -7.53 -15.21 10.13
N TYR A 633 -7.36 -14.51 9.00
CA TYR A 633 -8.10 -14.78 7.77
C TYR A 633 -7.69 -16.07 7.07
N VAL A 634 -6.38 -16.37 6.97
CA VAL A 634 -5.88 -17.62 6.39
C VAL A 634 -6.46 -18.83 7.12
N ARG A 635 -6.58 -18.75 8.45
CA ARG A 635 -7.12 -19.79 9.32
C ARG A 635 -8.62 -19.67 9.57
N HIS A 636 -9.32 -18.74 8.92
CA HIS A 636 -10.71 -18.44 9.25
C HIS A 636 -11.58 -19.69 9.02
N PRO A 637 -12.50 -20.07 9.92
CA PRO A 637 -13.21 -21.35 9.83
C PRO A 637 -13.99 -21.56 8.52
N GLN A 638 -14.50 -20.48 7.92
CA GLN A 638 -15.22 -20.52 6.64
C GLN A 638 -14.30 -20.63 5.40
N VAL A 639 -12.98 -20.61 5.55
CA VAL A 639 -12.04 -20.74 4.43
C VAL A 639 -11.80 -22.21 4.12
N ARG A 640 -12.18 -22.64 2.91
CA ARG A 640 -11.97 -23.99 2.39
C ARG A 640 -10.57 -24.15 1.81
N HIS A 641 -10.23 -23.25 0.89
CA HIS A 641 -8.93 -23.18 0.26
C HIS A 641 -8.43 -21.75 0.32
N CYS A 642 -7.17 -21.60 0.68
CA CYS A 642 -6.52 -20.31 0.77
C CYS A 642 -5.28 -20.30 -0.11
N LEU A 643 -5.13 -19.23 -0.89
CA LEU A 643 -3.92 -18.94 -1.63
C LEU A 643 -3.37 -17.59 -1.17
N LEU A 644 -2.09 -17.57 -0.79
CA LEU A 644 -1.37 -16.34 -0.52
C LEU A 644 -0.73 -15.82 -1.82
N MET A 645 -0.89 -14.52 -2.06
CA MET A 645 -0.37 -13.85 -3.24
C MET A 645 0.57 -12.72 -2.82
N GLU A 646 1.85 -12.94 -3.04
CA GLU A 646 2.85 -11.89 -2.89
C GLU A 646 3.04 -11.10 -4.17
N HIS A 647 3.59 -9.91 -4.00
CA HIS A 647 4.15 -9.19 -5.10
C HIS A 647 5.59 -9.67 -5.39
N GLY A 648 6.42 -9.77 -4.36
CA GLY A 648 7.77 -10.35 -4.33
C GLY A 648 8.86 -9.45 -3.69
N CYS A 649 8.60 -8.15 -3.54
CA CYS A 649 9.55 -7.16 -3.02
C CYS A 649 9.19 -6.57 -1.65
N GLU A 650 8.00 -6.85 -1.17
CA GLU A 650 7.54 -6.48 0.17
C GLU A 650 8.37 -7.17 1.26
N LYS A 651 8.25 -6.64 2.48
CA LYS A 651 8.86 -7.24 3.66
C LYS A 651 8.14 -8.54 4.04
N THR A 652 6.81 -8.53 4.02
CA THR A 652 5.95 -9.63 4.47
C THR A 652 5.63 -10.62 3.35
N HIS A 653 6.66 -11.08 2.62
CA HIS A 653 6.52 -12.00 1.50
C HIS A 653 5.99 -13.39 1.91
N ASN A 654 5.73 -14.27 0.95
CA ASN A 654 5.15 -15.60 1.18
C ASN A 654 5.95 -16.43 2.19
N ASP A 655 7.28 -16.44 2.12
CA ASP A 655 8.09 -17.16 3.11
C ASP A 655 7.92 -16.57 4.52
N PHE A 656 7.84 -15.24 4.68
CA PHE A 656 7.54 -14.62 5.99
C PHE A 656 6.20 -15.10 6.53
N MET A 657 5.14 -15.06 5.72
CA MET A 657 3.83 -15.54 6.14
C MET A 657 3.82 -17.04 6.44
N ARG A 658 4.63 -17.83 5.75
CA ARG A 658 4.79 -19.26 6.05
C ARG A 658 5.35 -19.46 7.46
N HIS A 659 6.44 -18.76 7.81
CA HIS A 659 7.02 -18.83 9.16
C HIS A 659 6.02 -18.36 10.23
N VAL A 660 5.33 -17.23 9.99
CA VAL A 660 4.28 -16.73 10.91
C VAL A 660 3.21 -17.80 11.15
N LEU A 661 2.75 -18.48 10.09
CA LEU A 661 1.73 -19.52 10.19
C LEU A 661 2.24 -20.77 10.92
N GLU A 662 3.48 -21.18 10.67
CA GLU A 662 4.13 -22.32 11.33
C GLU A 662 4.35 -22.05 12.83
N ASP A 663 4.79 -20.85 13.19
CA ASP A 663 5.04 -20.44 14.58
C ASP A 663 3.75 -20.46 15.43
N ILE A 664 2.59 -20.17 14.82
CA ILE A 664 1.28 -20.25 15.49
C ILE A 664 0.62 -21.63 15.34
N GLY A 665 1.38 -22.65 14.89
CA GLY A 665 0.96 -24.05 14.78
C GLY A 665 0.03 -24.36 13.60
N GLY A 666 0.06 -23.57 12.53
CA GLY A 666 -0.72 -23.78 11.31
C GLY A 666 -0.04 -24.72 10.30
N GLU A 667 -0.84 -25.53 9.60
CA GLU A 667 -0.35 -26.35 8.47
C GLU A 667 -0.27 -25.51 7.19
N THR A 668 0.89 -25.50 6.54
CA THR A 668 1.15 -24.67 5.34
C THR A 668 1.13 -25.47 4.03
N ASP A 669 1.16 -26.81 4.10
CA ASP A 669 1.21 -27.72 2.93
C ASP A 669 -0.05 -27.66 2.04
N ASN A 670 -1.19 -27.29 2.62
CA ASN A 670 -2.47 -27.20 1.92
C ASN A 670 -2.72 -25.82 1.29
N LEU A 671 -1.83 -24.84 1.51
CA LEU A 671 -1.96 -23.47 1.00
C LEU A 671 -1.43 -23.34 -0.43
N GLY A 672 -2.07 -22.45 -1.19
CA GLY A 672 -1.56 -21.99 -2.47
C GLY A 672 -0.58 -20.84 -2.29
N TRP A 673 0.41 -20.76 -3.18
CA TRP A 673 1.43 -19.71 -3.14
C TRP A 673 1.68 -19.18 -4.57
N ALA A 674 1.50 -17.87 -4.75
CA ALA A 674 1.77 -17.18 -6.01
C ALA A 674 2.57 -15.90 -5.78
N SER A 675 3.36 -15.51 -6.77
CA SER A 675 4.24 -14.33 -6.73
C SER A 675 4.22 -13.61 -8.07
N VAL A 676 3.72 -12.37 -8.09
CA VAL A 676 3.63 -11.58 -9.34
C VAL A 676 5.00 -11.43 -10.00
N GLN A 677 6.04 -11.11 -9.23
CA GLN A 677 7.37 -10.85 -9.77
C GLN A 677 8.15 -12.12 -10.12
N LEU A 678 7.91 -13.25 -9.43
CA LEU A 678 8.64 -14.49 -9.68
C LEU A 678 7.96 -15.38 -10.73
N ASP A 679 6.63 -15.33 -10.84
CA ASP A 679 5.88 -16.18 -11.77
C ASP A 679 5.69 -15.56 -13.17
N GLY A 680 6.30 -14.40 -13.45
CA GLY A 680 6.31 -13.81 -14.81
C GLY A 680 5.25 -12.73 -15.06
N GLY A 681 4.76 -12.08 -14.00
CA GLY A 681 3.86 -10.94 -14.11
C GLY A 681 2.39 -11.30 -13.94
N ILE A 682 1.51 -10.35 -14.28
CA ILE A 682 0.07 -10.43 -13.99
C ILE A 682 -0.56 -11.63 -14.71
N ALA A 683 -0.42 -11.71 -16.03
CA ALA A 683 -1.12 -12.72 -16.82
C ALA A 683 -0.72 -14.18 -16.47
N PRO A 684 0.59 -14.50 -16.29
CA PRO A 684 1.00 -15.82 -15.82
C PRO A 684 0.51 -16.16 -14.41
N VAL A 685 0.58 -15.22 -13.44
CA VAL A 685 0.06 -15.44 -12.08
C VAL A 685 -1.44 -15.73 -12.10
N LEU A 686 -2.21 -14.95 -12.85
CA LEU A 686 -3.66 -15.18 -12.94
C LEU A 686 -3.98 -16.59 -13.46
N SER A 687 -3.19 -17.11 -14.40
CA SER A 687 -3.34 -18.48 -14.91
C SER A 687 -2.92 -19.53 -13.88
N LYS A 688 -1.79 -19.32 -13.18
CA LYS A 688 -1.32 -20.21 -12.09
C LYS A 688 -2.36 -20.33 -10.97
N VAL A 689 -2.95 -19.21 -10.57
CA VAL A 689 -4.00 -19.17 -9.54
C VAL A 689 -5.25 -19.91 -10.02
N GLU A 690 -5.68 -19.68 -11.26
CA GLU A 690 -6.81 -20.38 -11.87
C GLU A 690 -6.61 -21.90 -11.88
N ASP A 691 -5.45 -22.36 -12.32
CA ASP A 691 -5.12 -23.79 -12.37
C ASP A 691 -5.05 -24.41 -10.98
N TRP A 692 -4.49 -23.70 -10.00
CA TRP A 692 -4.44 -24.16 -8.61
C TRP A 692 -5.85 -24.39 -8.05
N PHE A 693 -6.73 -23.39 -8.12
CA PHE A 693 -8.10 -23.53 -7.61
C PHE A 693 -8.90 -24.59 -8.38
N ARG A 694 -8.77 -24.64 -9.72
CA ARG A 694 -9.42 -25.68 -10.54
C ARG A 694 -9.03 -27.08 -10.04
N SER A 695 -7.74 -27.33 -9.83
CA SER A 695 -7.24 -28.64 -9.39
C SER A 695 -7.78 -29.06 -8.02
N ARG A 696 -7.97 -28.10 -7.10
CA ARG A 696 -8.53 -28.37 -5.77
C ARG A 696 -10.02 -28.70 -5.85
N LEU A 697 -10.78 -27.88 -6.56
CA LEU A 697 -12.24 -28.02 -6.66
C LEU A 697 -12.68 -29.30 -7.41
N GLU A 698 -11.93 -29.75 -8.41
CA GLU A 698 -12.25 -30.98 -9.17
C GLU A 698 -12.08 -32.26 -8.33
N SER A 699 -11.27 -32.22 -7.27
CA SER A 699 -10.87 -33.41 -6.51
C SER A 699 -11.82 -33.78 -5.36
N GLU A 700 -12.92 -33.04 -5.18
CA GLU A 700 -13.63 -33.05 -3.90
C GLU A 700 -15.07 -33.60 -3.95
N PRO A 701 -15.48 -34.32 -2.89
CA PRO A 701 -16.80 -34.90 -2.82
C PRO A 701 -17.89 -33.84 -2.65
N THR A 702 -19.07 -34.13 -3.17
CA THR A 702 -20.27 -33.33 -2.91
C THR A 702 -20.61 -33.37 -1.42
N VAL A 703 -20.73 -32.20 -0.81
CA VAL A 703 -21.06 -32.07 0.62
C VAL A 703 -22.58 -32.05 0.80
N VAL A 704 -23.07 -32.80 1.80
CA VAL A 704 -24.49 -32.81 2.17
C VAL A 704 -24.76 -31.66 3.14
N PRO A 705 -25.76 -30.79 2.87
CA PRO A 705 -26.15 -29.75 3.82
C PRO A 705 -26.65 -30.36 5.14
N GLU A 706 -26.16 -29.81 6.25
CA GLU A 706 -26.68 -30.06 7.59
C GLU A 706 -27.33 -28.79 8.15
N ILE A 707 -28.13 -28.92 9.20
CA ILE A 707 -28.75 -27.78 9.88
C ILE A 707 -27.93 -27.44 11.12
N GLY A 708 -27.43 -26.20 11.16
CA GLY A 708 -26.81 -25.60 12.34
C GLY A 708 -27.85 -24.87 13.18
N SER A 709 -27.58 -24.77 14.48
CA SER A 709 -28.39 -24.07 15.49
C SER A 709 -27.55 -22.97 16.18
N LEU A 710 -28.16 -22.22 17.12
CA LEU A 710 -27.49 -21.09 17.80
C LEU A 710 -26.18 -21.46 18.52
N ASP A 711 -26.03 -22.69 19.02
CA ASP A 711 -24.78 -23.17 19.65
C ASP A 711 -23.62 -23.28 18.66
N GLN A 712 -23.90 -23.34 17.36
CA GLN A 712 -22.91 -23.40 16.28
C GLN A 712 -22.58 -22.02 15.69
N LEU A 713 -23.41 -21.01 16.03
CA LEU A 713 -23.30 -19.66 15.50
C LEU A 713 -22.16 -18.89 16.16
N ARG A 714 -21.33 -18.26 15.34
CA ARG A 714 -20.33 -17.27 15.79
C ARG A 714 -20.68 -15.92 15.22
N ILE A 715 -20.80 -14.89 16.04
CA ILE A 715 -21.04 -13.52 15.58
C ILE A 715 -20.01 -12.55 16.13
N ALA A 716 -19.76 -11.49 15.38
CA ALA A 716 -19.15 -10.28 15.90
C ALA A 716 -20.21 -9.18 16.04
N LEU A 717 -20.16 -8.40 17.13
CA LEU A 717 -21.03 -7.22 17.31
C LEU A 717 -20.20 -5.95 17.26
N GLY A 718 -20.69 -4.95 16.53
CA GLY A 718 -20.12 -3.60 16.49
C GLY A 718 -21.21 -2.53 16.51
N HIS A 719 -20.79 -1.28 16.64
CA HIS A 719 -21.67 -0.14 16.44
C HIS A 719 -20.94 1.04 15.82
N VAL A 720 -21.71 1.91 15.16
CA VAL A 720 -21.25 3.19 14.61
C VAL A 720 -22.25 4.28 14.98
N GLY A 721 -21.73 5.41 15.47
CA GLY A 721 -22.54 6.50 16.01
C GLY A 721 -22.83 6.36 17.51
N GLY A 722 -23.49 7.38 18.06
CA GLY A 722 -23.83 7.44 19.48
C GLY A 722 -25.02 6.54 19.83
N LEU A 723 -24.88 5.70 20.86
CA LEU A 723 -25.90 4.73 21.28
C LEU A 723 -26.88 5.32 22.30
N SER A 724 -28.18 5.16 22.06
CA SER A 724 -29.21 5.38 23.09
C SER A 724 -29.22 4.25 24.12
N ASP A 725 -29.88 4.47 25.27
CA ASP A 725 -30.09 3.43 26.29
C ASP A 725 -30.76 2.17 25.71
N SER A 726 -31.63 2.33 24.71
CA SER A 726 -32.30 1.20 24.04
C SER A 726 -31.33 0.44 23.15
N ASP A 727 -30.49 1.15 22.40
CA ASP A 727 -29.46 0.55 21.53
C ASP A 727 -28.48 -0.30 22.35
N GLN A 728 -27.98 0.26 23.46
CA GLN A 728 -27.07 -0.45 24.36
C GLN A 728 -27.72 -1.72 24.94
N ARG A 729 -29.00 -1.66 25.33
CA ARG A 729 -29.74 -2.82 25.83
C ARG A 729 -29.96 -3.88 24.76
N ILE A 730 -30.17 -3.50 23.50
CA ILE A 730 -30.32 -4.43 22.37
C ILE A 730 -29.01 -5.19 22.13
N LEU A 731 -27.88 -4.48 22.07
CA LEU A 731 -26.56 -5.10 21.90
C LEU A 731 -26.23 -6.06 23.05
N ALA A 732 -26.43 -5.63 24.30
CA ALA A 732 -26.24 -6.48 25.47
C ALA A 732 -27.18 -7.70 25.46
N SER A 733 -28.46 -7.52 25.12
CA SER A 733 -29.43 -8.61 25.04
C SER A 733 -29.08 -9.59 23.92
N LEU A 734 -28.61 -9.11 22.76
CA LEU A 734 -28.20 -9.96 21.64
C LEU A 734 -26.98 -10.81 22.02
N ALA A 735 -25.94 -10.19 22.59
CA ALA A 735 -24.73 -10.88 23.05
C ALA A 735 -25.05 -11.97 24.09
N THR A 736 -25.85 -11.62 25.11
CA THR A 736 -26.23 -12.56 26.18
C THR A 736 -27.15 -13.67 25.68
N THR A 737 -28.02 -13.39 24.70
CA THR A 737 -28.92 -14.39 24.11
C THR A 737 -28.15 -15.45 23.34
N VAL A 738 -27.23 -15.05 22.46
CA VAL A 738 -26.44 -16.00 21.65
C VAL A 738 -25.52 -16.84 22.53
N THR A 739 -24.84 -16.22 23.49
CA THR A 739 -23.95 -16.93 24.42
C THR A 739 -24.70 -17.89 25.35
N ALA A 740 -25.90 -17.52 25.83
CA ALA A 740 -26.74 -18.42 26.65
C ALA A 740 -27.22 -19.68 25.88
N HIS A 741 -27.23 -19.63 24.55
CA HIS A 741 -27.53 -20.78 23.69
C HIS A 741 -26.28 -21.59 23.31
N GLY A 742 -25.10 -21.22 23.81
CA GLY A 742 -23.83 -21.88 23.51
C GLY A 742 -23.11 -21.31 22.30
N GLY A 743 -23.58 -20.21 21.69
CA GLY A 743 -22.89 -19.54 20.59
C GLY A 743 -21.63 -18.79 21.03
N LEU A 744 -20.87 -18.30 20.06
CA LEU A 744 -19.68 -17.46 20.29
C LEU A 744 -19.99 -16.02 19.87
N VAL A 745 -19.66 -15.06 20.74
CA VAL A 745 -19.83 -13.64 20.45
C VAL A 745 -18.49 -12.92 20.66
N VAL A 746 -18.01 -12.19 19.66
CA VAL A 746 -16.84 -11.31 19.77
C VAL A 746 -17.29 -9.87 19.69
N VAL A 747 -16.79 -9.02 20.59
CA VAL A 747 -17.10 -7.58 20.60
C VAL A 747 -15.82 -6.78 20.86
N PRO A 748 -15.71 -5.54 20.35
CA PRO A 748 -14.61 -4.65 20.71
C PRO A 748 -14.57 -4.39 22.21
N ALA A 749 -13.38 -4.45 22.82
CA ALA A 749 -13.20 -4.21 24.26
C ALA A 749 -13.47 -2.75 24.67
N ASN A 750 -13.49 -1.83 23.71
CA ASN A 750 -13.84 -0.42 23.89
C ASN A 750 -15.33 -0.12 23.67
N ALA A 751 -16.19 -1.13 23.59
CA ALA A 751 -17.63 -0.92 23.40
C ALA A 751 -18.31 -0.37 24.67
N ASP A 752 -19.00 0.77 24.54
CA ASP A 752 -19.56 1.53 25.67
C ASP A 752 -20.66 0.78 26.46
N TRP A 753 -21.32 -0.20 25.83
CA TRP A 753 -22.45 -0.93 26.38
C TRP A 753 -22.06 -2.17 27.22
N LEU A 754 -20.77 -2.51 27.29
CA LEU A 754 -20.28 -3.70 28.03
C LEU A 754 -20.62 -3.67 29.52
N SER A 755 -20.77 -2.47 30.10
CA SER A 755 -21.19 -2.27 31.49
C SER A 755 -22.59 -2.84 31.81
N LEU A 756 -23.40 -3.14 30.80
CA LEU A 756 -24.69 -3.80 30.94
C LEU A 756 -24.60 -5.32 31.08
N ILE A 757 -23.42 -5.91 30.87
CA ILE A 757 -23.13 -7.33 31.10
C ILE A 757 -22.23 -7.44 32.34
N PRO A 758 -22.78 -7.85 33.50
CA PRO A 758 -22.03 -7.88 34.75
C PRO A 758 -20.74 -8.71 34.68
N GLU A 759 -20.74 -9.84 33.98
CA GLU A 759 -19.58 -10.73 33.84
C GLU A 759 -18.49 -10.15 32.93
N ALA A 760 -18.83 -9.20 32.06
CA ALA A 760 -17.88 -8.50 31.21
C ALA A 760 -17.35 -7.20 31.84
N THR A 761 -18.01 -6.74 32.91
CA THR A 761 -17.59 -5.55 33.65
C THR A 761 -16.22 -5.84 34.28
N ASP A 762 -15.21 -5.05 33.92
CA ASP A 762 -13.81 -5.17 34.35
C ASP A 762 -13.02 -6.40 33.87
N ALA A 763 -13.54 -7.21 32.93
CA ALA A 763 -12.88 -8.43 32.48
C ALA A 763 -11.59 -8.20 31.65
N GLY A 764 -11.40 -7.00 31.10
CA GLY A 764 -10.32 -6.68 30.16
C GLY A 764 -10.41 -7.49 28.84
N PRO A 765 -9.53 -7.24 27.85
CA PRO A 765 -9.54 -7.99 26.60
C PRO A 765 -9.26 -9.50 26.82
N THR A 766 -10.12 -10.37 26.31
CA THR A 766 -9.91 -11.83 26.30
C THR A 766 -9.22 -12.32 25.03
N LEU A 767 -9.23 -11.49 23.99
CA LEU A 767 -8.56 -11.68 22.72
C LEU A 767 -7.72 -10.44 22.44
N ALA A 768 -6.51 -10.64 21.92
CA ALA A 768 -5.79 -9.54 21.29
C ALA A 768 -6.47 -9.16 19.95
N TYR A 769 -6.16 -7.99 19.40
CA TYR A 769 -6.69 -7.57 18.11
C TYR A 769 -6.43 -8.64 17.05
N ALA A 770 -7.48 -9.00 16.28
CA ALA A 770 -7.45 -10.04 15.25
C ALA A 770 -7.04 -11.46 15.71
N GLN A 771 -6.98 -11.73 17.02
CA GLN A 771 -6.75 -13.08 17.53
C GLN A 771 -7.99 -13.96 17.30
N GLN A 772 -7.80 -15.17 16.79
CA GLN A 772 -8.90 -16.10 16.60
C GLN A 772 -9.58 -16.52 17.91
N ALA A 773 -10.91 -16.55 17.89
CA ALA A 773 -11.73 -17.03 18.98
C ALA A 773 -12.00 -18.54 18.81
N ALA A 774 -11.60 -19.34 19.81
CA ALA A 774 -11.77 -20.79 19.78
C ALA A 774 -12.88 -21.29 20.73
N GLU A 775 -13.00 -20.71 21.92
CA GLU A 775 -13.96 -21.13 22.94
C GLU A 775 -15.34 -20.48 22.76
N HIS A 776 -16.41 -21.22 23.03
CA HIS A 776 -17.78 -20.67 23.04
C HIS A 776 -17.99 -19.72 24.24
N GLY A 777 -18.83 -18.69 24.04
CA GLY A 777 -19.07 -17.64 25.03
C GLY A 777 -18.75 -16.23 24.50
N LEU A 778 -18.64 -15.27 25.42
CA LEU A 778 -18.37 -13.87 25.10
C LEU A 778 -16.86 -13.61 25.09
N HIS A 779 -16.36 -12.98 24.04
CA HIS A 779 -14.98 -12.52 23.93
C HIS A 779 -14.90 -11.01 23.72
N LEU A 780 -13.93 -10.39 24.40
CA LEU A 780 -13.60 -8.98 24.25
C LEU A 780 -12.30 -8.89 23.45
N MET A 781 -12.39 -8.40 22.22
CA MET A 781 -11.22 -8.19 21.36
C MET A 781 -10.60 -6.82 21.65
N ASP A 782 -9.30 -6.80 21.93
CA ASP A 782 -8.54 -5.56 22.00
C ASP A 782 -8.72 -4.73 20.71
N CYS A 783 -8.89 -3.41 20.86
CA CYS A 783 -9.29 -2.53 19.77
C CYS A 783 -8.44 -1.24 19.82
N PRO A 784 -7.27 -1.23 19.16
CA PRO A 784 -6.30 -0.13 19.25
C PRO A 784 -6.65 1.07 18.34
N THR A 785 -7.88 1.10 17.80
CA THR A 785 -8.35 2.04 16.81
C THR A 785 -9.81 2.40 17.08
N VAL A 786 -10.21 3.58 16.64
CA VAL A 786 -11.62 4.02 16.60
C VAL A 786 -12.16 4.03 15.17
N HIS A 787 -11.33 3.70 14.18
CA HIS A 787 -11.76 3.62 12.79
C HIS A 787 -12.62 2.38 12.56
N TRP A 788 -13.83 2.59 12.03
CA TRP A 788 -14.80 1.51 11.84
C TRP A 788 -14.27 0.36 10.98
N VAL A 789 -13.70 0.65 9.81
CA VAL A 789 -13.21 -0.40 8.89
C VAL A 789 -12.04 -1.17 9.49
N GLU A 790 -11.19 -0.51 10.28
CA GLU A 790 -10.09 -1.21 10.95
C GLU A 790 -10.64 -2.14 12.04
N THR A 791 -11.58 -1.67 12.85
CA THR A 791 -12.30 -2.51 13.83
C THR A 791 -12.97 -3.70 13.14
N LEU A 792 -13.62 -3.46 12.01
CA LEU A 792 -14.31 -4.47 11.20
C LEU A 792 -13.34 -5.55 10.68
N SER A 793 -12.16 -5.18 10.19
CA SER A 793 -11.11 -6.11 9.78
C SER A 793 -10.55 -6.91 10.96
N GLY A 794 -10.37 -6.29 12.14
CA GLY A 794 -9.98 -7.00 13.36
C GLY A 794 -11.03 -8.05 13.78
N LEU A 795 -12.29 -7.63 13.85
CA LEU A 795 -13.41 -8.50 14.21
C LEU A 795 -13.54 -9.66 13.22
N GLY A 796 -13.39 -9.40 11.92
CA GLY A 796 -13.49 -10.45 10.92
C GLY A 796 -12.38 -11.50 11.03
N ALA A 797 -11.16 -11.11 11.39
CA ALA A 797 -10.05 -12.05 11.61
C ALA A 797 -10.27 -12.99 12.81
N THR A 798 -11.16 -12.63 13.75
CA THR A 798 -11.45 -13.47 14.93
C THR A 798 -12.24 -14.74 14.63
N GLY A 799 -12.76 -14.90 13.41
CA GLY A 799 -13.51 -16.08 12.97
C GLY A 799 -15.04 -16.04 13.11
N PRO A 800 -15.75 -14.88 13.06
CA PRO A 800 -17.20 -14.87 13.12
C PRO A 800 -17.82 -15.37 11.82
N ASP A 801 -19.03 -15.92 11.92
CA ASP A 801 -19.80 -16.31 10.75
C ASP A 801 -20.55 -15.14 10.11
N LEU A 802 -20.90 -14.15 10.94
CA LEU A 802 -21.69 -12.97 10.62
C LEU A 802 -21.22 -11.80 11.48
N ILE A 803 -21.21 -10.59 10.92
CA ILE A 803 -20.99 -9.36 11.67
C ILE A 803 -22.32 -8.62 11.77
N LEU A 804 -22.76 -8.29 12.98
CA LEU A 804 -24.00 -7.56 13.24
C LEU A 804 -23.63 -6.18 13.77
N VAL A 805 -24.11 -5.13 13.10
CA VAL A 805 -23.69 -3.76 13.36
C VAL A 805 -24.90 -2.88 13.62
N LEU A 806 -24.91 -2.24 14.79
CA LEU A 806 -25.89 -1.20 15.08
C LEU A 806 -25.40 0.14 14.53
N VAL A 807 -26.14 0.70 13.59
CA VAL A 807 -25.81 1.95 12.90
C VAL A 807 -26.77 3.05 13.31
N THR A 808 -26.22 4.20 13.68
CA THR A 808 -26.97 5.44 13.94
C THR A 808 -26.63 6.43 12.84
N GLY A 809 -27.61 6.81 12.01
CA GLY A 809 -27.41 7.67 10.84
C GLY A 809 -27.26 6.89 9.52
N HIS A 810 -26.17 7.16 8.79
CA HIS A 810 -25.95 6.62 7.44
C HIS A 810 -25.32 5.22 7.44
N PRO A 811 -25.59 4.38 6.43
CA PRO A 811 -24.95 3.08 6.27
C PRO A 811 -23.43 3.19 6.25
N VAL A 812 -22.76 2.21 6.81
CA VAL A 812 -21.30 2.14 6.90
C VAL A 812 -20.75 1.09 5.95
N GLN A 813 -19.43 1.04 5.77
CA GLN A 813 -18.85 0.00 4.94
C GLN A 813 -18.98 -1.37 5.62
N GLY A 814 -19.43 -2.37 4.85
CA GLY A 814 -19.43 -3.77 5.24
C GLY A 814 -18.12 -4.48 4.90
N HIS A 815 -17.98 -5.72 5.38
CA HIS A 815 -16.76 -6.52 5.19
C HIS A 815 -16.81 -7.30 3.85
N PRO A 816 -15.71 -7.37 3.06
CA PRO A 816 -15.73 -8.02 1.74
C PRO A 816 -15.88 -9.55 1.80
N PHE A 817 -15.46 -10.17 2.89
CA PHE A 817 -15.48 -11.63 3.06
C PHE A 817 -16.60 -12.12 3.98
N ILE A 818 -17.05 -11.32 4.95
CA ILE A 818 -17.98 -11.75 6.01
C ILE A 818 -19.24 -10.88 5.88
N PRO A 819 -20.45 -11.45 5.79
CA PRO A 819 -21.65 -10.64 5.63
C PRO A 819 -21.80 -9.77 6.87
N THR A 820 -21.99 -8.48 6.61
CA THR A 820 -22.21 -7.46 7.64
C THR A 820 -23.68 -7.06 7.54
N VAL A 821 -24.45 -7.32 8.60
CA VAL A 821 -25.85 -6.95 8.71
C VAL A 821 -25.94 -5.65 9.49
N GLU A 822 -26.45 -4.62 8.84
CA GLU A 822 -26.62 -3.30 9.46
C GLU A 822 -28.07 -3.13 9.93
N PHE A 823 -28.25 -2.73 11.18
CA PHE A 823 -29.56 -2.50 11.79
C PHE A 823 -29.55 -1.26 12.68
N GLY A 824 -30.71 -0.68 12.96
CA GLY A 824 -30.76 0.54 13.78
C GLY A 824 -32.16 0.91 14.21
N LEU A 825 -32.24 1.67 15.29
CA LEU A 825 -33.49 2.23 15.86
C LEU A 825 -33.78 3.65 15.39
N ASP A 826 -32.81 4.32 14.76
CA ASP A 826 -32.97 5.71 14.34
C ASP A 826 -34.13 5.80 13.32
N PRO A 827 -35.20 6.54 13.61
CA PRO A 827 -36.30 6.73 12.67
C PRO A 827 -35.88 7.52 11.42
N ASN A 828 -34.72 8.18 11.45
CA ASN A 828 -34.07 8.79 10.29
C ASN A 828 -32.99 7.90 9.67
N ALA A 829 -32.82 6.66 10.15
CA ALA A 829 -31.91 5.70 9.55
C ALA A 829 -32.26 5.53 8.07
N SER A 830 -31.22 5.45 7.24
CA SER A 830 -31.41 5.24 5.81
C SER A 830 -32.23 3.95 5.57
N PRO A 831 -33.16 3.91 4.59
CA PRO A 831 -33.78 2.66 4.13
C PRO A 831 -32.77 1.66 3.55
N ASP A 832 -31.50 2.04 3.45
CA ASP A 832 -30.38 1.19 3.07
C ASP A 832 -29.91 0.21 4.16
N LEU A 833 -30.38 0.34 5.41
CA LEU A 833 -30.10 -0.68 6.45
C LEU A 833 -30.75 -2.02 6.09
N ASP A 834 -30.14 -3.12 6.52
CA ASP A 834 -30.73 -4.47 6.36
C ASP A 834 -31.97 -4.65 7.24
N LEU A 835 -32.04 -3.95 8.38
CA LEU A 835 -33.17 -3.98 9.30
C LEU A 835 -33.38 -2.66 10.04
N ALA A 836 -34.51 -1.99 9.77
CA ALA A 836 -35.04 -0.94 10.64
C ALA A 836 -35.77 -1.57 11.85
N LEU A 837 -35.31 -1.23 13.05
CA LEU A 837 -35.92 -1.65 14.31
C LEU A 837 -37.07 -0.71 14.69
N ASP A 838 -37.99 -1.21 15.51
CA ASP A 838 -39.13 -0.42 15.99
C ASP A 838 -38.91 -0.10 17.49
N PRO A 839 -38.75 1.20 17.86
CA PRO A 839 -38.50 1.60 19.24
C PRO A 839 -39.67 1.28 20.18
N ASN A 840 -40.86 0.97 19.67
CA ASN A 840 -42.02 0.60 20.48
C ASN A 840 -42.04 -0.88 20.86
N LEU A 841 -41.20 -1.72 20.23
CA LEU A 841 -41.15 -3.14 20.51
C LEU A 841 -40.21 -3.44 21.70
N PRO A 842 -40.54 -4.44 22.54
CA PRO A 842 -39.62 -4.90 23.59
C PRO A 842 -38.28 -5.35 23.02
N VAL A 843 -37.19 -5.15 23.78
CA VAL A 843 -35.83 -5.53 23.38
C VAL A 843 -35.73 -7.00 22.94
N SER A 844 -36.45 -7.91 23.61
CA SER A 844 -36.47 -9.33 23.25
C SER A 844 -37.06 -9.59 21.86
N GLU A 845 -38.08 -8.84 21.46
CA GLU A 845 -38.69 -8.95 20.14
C GLU A 845 -37.79 -8.35 19.06
N GLN A 846 -37.11 -7.25 19.38
CA GLN A 846 -36.09 -6.67 18.49
C GLN A 846 -34.92 -7.64 18.25
N VAL A 847 -34.41 -8.29 19.30
CA VAL A 847 -33.38 -9.34 19.19
C VAL A 847 -33.85 -10.51 18.32
N ALA A 848 -35.10 -10.96 18.49
CA ALA A 848 -35.65 -12.02 17.64
C ALA A 848 -35.71 -11.62 16.16
N ARG A 849 -36.06 -10.35 15.85
CA ARG A 849 -36.04 -9.83 14.48
C ARG A 849 -34.62 -9.76 13.90
N ILE A 850 -33.63 -9.35 14.69
CA ILE A 850 -32.22 -9.35 14.27
C ILE A 850 -31.75 -10.77 13.95
N LEU A 851 -32.05 -11.74 14.81
CA LEU A 851 -31.69 -13.15 14.60
C LEU A 851 -32.43 -13.76 13.39
N SER A 852 -33.68 -13.37 13.14
CA SER A 852 -34.40 -13.78 11.93
C SER A 852 -33.72 -13.26 10.66
N VAL A 853 -33.25 -12.01 10.64
CA VAL A 853 -32.47 -11.48 9.50
C VAL A 853 -31.13 -12.20 9.37
N ALA A 854 -30.47 -12.52 10.49
CA ALA A 854 -29.25 -13.32 10.49
C ALA A 854 -29.48 -14.71 9.86
N GLU A 855 -30.59 -15.37 10.19
CA GLU A 855 -30.97 -16.65 9.59
C GLU A 855 -31.18 -16.54 8.07
N GLU A 856 -31.88 -15.49 7.61
CA GLU A 856 -32.08 -15.25 6.19
C GLU A 856 -30.75 -15.04 5.44
N VAL A 857 -29.80 -14.33 6.06
CA VAL A 857 -28.47 -14.10 5.49
C VAL A 857 -27.64 -15.37 5.46
N LEU A 858 -27.61 -16.13 6.56
CA LEU A 858 -26.86 -17.39 6.67
C LEU A 858 -27.42 -18.48 5.76
N SER A 859 -28.74 -18.49 5.52
CA SER A 859 -29.39 -19.38 4.55
C SER A 859 -29.21 -18.96 3.09
N GLY A 860 -28.67 -17.76 2.84
CA GLY A 860 -28.51 -17.18 1.51
C GLY A 860 -29.82 -16.68 0.88
N SER A 861 -30.93 -16.67 1.62
CA SER A 861 -32.22 -16.15 1.16
C SER A 861 -32.27 -14.61 1.17
N ARG A 862 -31.41 -13.96 1.96
CA ARG A 862 -31.15 -12.51 1.94
C ARG A 862 -29.68 -12.24 1.65
N LYS A 863 -29.41 -11.29 0.75
CA LYS A 863 -28.08 -10.69 0.58
C LYS A 863 -28.04 -9.37 1.35
N VAL A 864 -26.96 -9.15 2.10
CA VAL A 864 -26.76 -7.90 2.85
C VAL A 864 -26.53 -6.71 1.92
N ARG A 865 -27.06 -5.55 2.31
CA ARG A 865 -27.06 -4.31 1.52
C ARG A 865 -25.66 -3.83 1.15
N ALA A 866 -24.70 -3.88 2.09
CA ALA A 866 -23.31 -3.49 1.83
C ALA A 866 -22.67 -4.29 0.67
N LEU A 867 -22.89 -5.61 0.60
CA LEU A 867 -22.39 -6.44 -0.51
C LEU A 867 -23.17 -6.22 -1.82
N GLN A 868 -24.47 -5.90 -1.74
CA GLN A 868 -25.29 -5.60 -2.93
C GLN A 868 -24.88 -4.30 -3.61
N THR A 869 -24.62 -3.26 -2.80
CA THR A 869 -24.26 -1.91 -3.25
C THR A 869 -22.78 -1.77 -3.57
N GLY A 870 -21.93 -2.67 -3.05
CA GLY A 870 -20.49 -2.55 -3.14
C GLY A 870 -19.90 -1.57 -2.12
N ASN A 871 -20.69 -1.13 -1.13
CA ASN A 871 -20.21 -0.33 0.01
C ASN A 871 -19.44 -1.21 1.00
N ILE A 872 -18.30 -1.72 0.56
CA ILE A 872 -17.41 -2.58 1.34
C ILE A 872 -16.00 -2.02 1.36
N ASP A 873 -15.28 -2.34 2.44
CA ASP A 873 -13.88 -1.97 2.60
C ASP A 873 -13.15 -2.91 3.56
N PHE A 874 -11.82 -2.88 3.51
CA PHE A 874 -10.95 -3.69 4.35
C PHE A 874 -9.65 -2.92 4.62
N GLN A 875 -9.40 -2.64 5.89
CA GLN A 875 -8.26 -1.82 6.31
C GLN A 875 -7.62 -2.44 7.54
N ILE A 876 -6.30 -2.62 7.48
CA ILE A 876 -5.51 -3.10 8.61
C ILE A 876 -5.08 -1.90 9.45
N THR A 877 -5.31 -1.97 10.75
CA THR A 877 -4.80 -0.96 11.68
C THR A 877 -3.29 -1.04 11.84
N ARG A 878 -2.65 0.12 12.02
CA ARG A 878 -1.25 0.21 12.45
C ARG A 878 -1.11 0.43 13.96
N GLY A 879 -2.22 0.36 14.69
CA GLY A 879 -2.27 0.67 16.11
C GLY A 879 -2.26 2.19 16.39
N PRO A 880 -2.05 2.59 17.65
CA PRO A 880 -2.21 3.97 18.09
C PRO A 880 -1.13 4.91 17.53
N THR A 881 0.03 4.37 17.13
CA THR A 881 1.20 5.15 16.68
C THR A 881 1.50 4.93 15.20
N GLY A 882 0.49 4.65 14.37
CA GLY A 882 0.68 4.26 12.98
C GLY A 882 1.37 5.32 12.09
N ILE A 883 2.54 4.98 11.54
CA ILE A 883 3.24 5.75 10.50
C ILE A 883 3.66 4.82 9.35
N SER A 884 3.76 5.34 8.12
CA SER A 884 4.54 4.68 7.06
C SER A 884 5.96 5.19 7.02
N LEU A 885 6.91 4.26 6.83
CA LEU A 885 8.26 4.58 6.43
C LEU A 885 8.46 4.31 4.95
#